data_AF-A0A067D8N6-F1
#
_entry.id   AF-A0A067D8N6-F1
#
_cell.length_a   1.000
_cell.length_b   1.000
_cell.length_c   1.000
_cell.angle_alpha   90.00
_cell.angle_beta   90.00
_cell.angle_gamma   90.00
#
_symmetry.space_group_name_H-M   'P 1'
#
loop_
_entity.id
_entity.type
_entity.pdbx_description
1 polymer ?
#
loop_
_entity_poly.entity_id
_entity_poly.type
_entity_poly.pdbx_seq_one_letter_code
_entity_poly.pdbx_strand_id
1 'polypeptide(L)'
;MRRLASLRNRVQPLLFELHDQLVVPRDVRGSESDATERALAYLGRPKRSVSRFWSEKAWLLLDALQIYGLVWQLAQSWPWPSAWLASTRWIVAFNLDVLSFLPTGAGMGMKAPPFSLWGELHGSYWLYALVYALLPYAAMLYYIVRARHWRVRGDALFLVFAARLENRLLRLFQVLYLPIALALSRLVNCMAVPNPLDVHASDIVLSVDPTVKCHSSLHITLGVGIGALLGLPFLFGFPWFLYRRIHCAGMACSDDGHEETVAAIELSYLVGISDDYELLYVPQYASYTRRRASLPVYMCLYKLSLLLVFSVLRSQFPNIENQPLQGTLFFTLLTLRFLLQSYDYPYRLSSTNHVMVFLDLVLIFDGVMVFLSANNVRSALTVASVKVLCLTFVHTWAIVVLSVWCVLLFLAWRRMQVTWPTHLRMRALELLHKDYASPTLVKPTVELGAMATALQAHASDALRLRHLLHRSLHDLALHVQAAYVESAATSAMPSSLLDSCVDSFASELERYQEKHAILHPRKRDALFKLRVLHTLVDEHSGKPTSKELSTPSFSAPSMRRAPLDDMLVATDPALYVWFSWDPSMSLLVATCGAPTPTLLSVRWYLALYHTTLHMGCIATVTSIDVATLWVHLDVLLCFEHAAPCVRSGWLCLRQVPSPVNATLLQCNDPDTHHIFASLPQHTPTPSAVSVARLQSLLERPIERAAERVVDWQDVLYEWEVAFVYFEKRRPSSSDRAKVQAWFRAYHSARCAAKAATTSAI
;
A
#
# COMPACT_ATOMS: atom_id res chain seq x y z
N MET A 1 21.40 -23.62 -20.07
CA MET A 1 20.46 -24.75 -19.86
C MET A 1 21.14 -26.05 -19.41
N ARG A 2 22.29 -26.49 -19.98
CA ARG A 2 22.97 -27.74 -19.55
C ARG A 2 23.42 -27.80 -18.07
N ARG A 3 23.76 -26.66 -17.45
CA ARG A 3 24.10 -26.61 -16.00
C ARG A 3 22.89 -26.79 -15.07
N LEU A 4 21.68 -26.40 -15.49
CA LEU A 4 20.44 -26.60 -14.72
C LEU A 4 19.96 -28.07 -14.77
N ALA A 5 20.16 -28.74 -15.91
CA ALA A 5 19.85 -30.16 -16.06
C ALA A 5 20.80 -31.05 -15.21
N SER A 6 22.08 -30.68 -15.12
CA SER A 6 23.06 -31.37 -14.27
C SER A 6 22.76 -31.24 -12.77
N LEU A 7 22.18 -30.11 -12.34
CA LEU A 7 21.81 -29.88 -10.95
C LEU A 7 20.53 -30.64 -10.59
N ARG A 8 19.54 -30.64 -11.51
CA ARG A 8 18.31 -31.43 -11.37
C ARG A 8 18.60 -32.92 -11.25
N ASN A 9 19.48 -33.47 -12.10
CA ASN A 9 19.80 -34.90 -12.06
C ASN A 9 20.63 -35.34 -10.84
N ARG A 10 21.31 -34.41 -10.15
CA ARG A 10 22.02 -34.69 -8.90
C ARG A 10 21.14 -34.54 -7.66
N VAL A 11 20.17 -33.63 -7.70
CA VAL A 11 19.27 -33.35 -6.56
C VAL A 11 18.06 -34.30 -6.53
N GLN A 12 17.63 -34.80 -7.70
CA GLN A 12 16.47 -35.68 -7.80
C GLN A 12 16.62 -37.03 -7.06
N PRO A 13 17.76 -37.77 -7.13
CA PRO A 13 17.92 -39.00 -6.33
C PRO A 13 18.01 -38.72 -4.82
N LEU A 14 18.65 -37.61 -4.42
CA LEU A 14 18.69 -37.16 -3.01
C LEU A 14 17.31 -36.78 -2.47
N LEU A 15 16.44 -36.22 -3.31
CA LEU A 15 15.04 -35.93 -2.96
C LEU A 15 14.20 -37.20 -2.83
N PHE A 16 14.45 -38.22 -3.66
CA PHE A 16 13.79 -39.53 -3.54
C PHE A 16 14.27 -40.29 -2.30
N GLU A 17 15.56 -40.20 -1.95
CA GLU A 17 16.13 -40.82 -0.75
C GLU A 17 15.62 -40.14 0.54
N LEU A 18 15.40 -38.82 0.51
CA LEU A 18 14.70 -38.08 1.57
C LEU A 18 13.20 -38.42 1.65
N HIS A 19 12.56 -38.66 0.50
CA HIS A 19 11.15 -39.01 0.45
C HIS A 19 10.90 -40.42 1.01
N ASP A 20 11.76 -41.40 0.70
CA ASP A 20 11.66 -42.77 1.23
C ASP A 20 12.01 -42.85 2.72
N GLN A 21 12.86 -41.95 3.25
CA GLN A 21 13.13 -41.85 4.69
C GLN A 21 12.03 -41.13 5.48
N LEU A 22 11.11 -40.42 4.82
CA LEU A 22 10.01 -39.68 5.43
C LEU A 22 8.69 -40.49 5.51
N VAL A 23 8.65 -41.72 4.97
CA VAL A 23 7.48 -42.61 5.05
C VAL A 23 7.64 -43.60 6.20
N VAL A 24 7.71 -43.08 7.43
CA VAL A 24 7.28 -43.83 8.63
C VAL A 24 6.14 -43.05 9.27
N PRO A 25 4.91 -43.59 9.30
CA PRO A 25 3.80 -42.92 9.94
C PRO A 25 3.96 -43.05 11.47
N ARG A 26 4.36 -41.97 12.12
CA ARG A 26 4.11 -41.78 13.55
C ARG A 26 3.61 -40.37 13.82
N ASP A 27 2.34 -40.36 14.20
CA ASP A 27 1.60 -39.25 14.76
C ASP A 27 2.37 -38.49 15.85
N VAL A 28 2.00 -37.20 15.98
CA VAL A 28 2.28 -36.31 17.11
C VAL A 28 3.73 -35.85 17.27
N ARG A 29 4.17 -34.91 16.41
CA ARG A 29 5.14 -33.82 16.73
C ARG A 29 5.26 -32.85 15.54
N GLY A 30 4.25 -31.99 15.39
CA GLY A 30 4.37 -30.80 14.55
C GLY A 30 5.11 -29.72 15.33
N SER A 31 6.36 -29.40 14.95
CA SER A 31 6.96 -28.09 15.26
C SER A 31 8.24 -27.78 14.46
N GLU A 32 9.09 -28.77 14.16
CA GLU A 32 10.38 -28.49 13.49
C GLU A 32 10.36 -28.70 11.97
N SER A 33 9.76 -29.79 11.48
CA SER A 33 9.64 -30.07 10.04
C SER A 33 8.94 -28.93 9.29
N ASP A 34 7.83 -28.43 9.84
CA ASP A 34 7.09 -27.28 9.31
C ASP A 34 7.92 -25.98 9.31
N ALA A 35 8.79 -25.78 10.32
CA ALA A 35 9.62 -24.58 10.42
C ALA A 35 10.73 -24.59 9.38
N THR A 36 11.38 -25.75 9.16
CA THR A 36 12.35 -25.93 8.09
C THR A 36 11.72 -25.86 6.70
N GLU A 37 10.51 -26.40 6.52
CA GLU A 37 9.79 -26.34 5.25
C GLU A 37 9.29 -24.91 4.96
N ARG A 38 8.86 -24.17 6.00
CA ARG A 38 8.58 -22.72 5.93
C ARG A 38 9.82 -21.91 5.59
N ALA A 39 10.96 -22.20 6.20
CA ALA A 39 12.23 -21.52 5.92
C ALA A 39 12.70 -21.81 4.49
N LEU A 40 12.63 -23.06 4.04
CA LEU A 40 12.95 -23.45 2.65
C LEU A 40 11.96 -22.86 1.64
N ALA A 41 10.68 -22.75 1.97
CA ALA A 41 9.68 -22.06 1.14
C ALA A 41 9.93 -20.55 1.08
N TYR A 42 10.44 -19.95 2.16
CA TYR A 42 10.84 -18.55 2.21
C TYR A 42 12.11 -18.29 1.38
N LEU A 43 13.09 -19.18 1.48
CA LEU A 43 14.35 -19.15 0.71
C LEU A 43 14.16 -19.52 -0.77
N GLY A 44 13.14 -20.34 -1.08
CA GLY A 44 12.74 -20.71 -2.42
C GLY A 44 11.83 -19.70 -3.11
N ARG A 45 11.56 -18.53 -2.50
CA ARG A 45 10.69 -17.51 -3.08
C ARG A 45 11.23 -17.09 -4.46
N PRO A 46 10.43 -17.18 -5.54
CA PRO A 46 10.87 -16.78 -6.87
C PRO A 46 11.23 -15.29 -6.87
N LYS A 47 12.17 -14.90 -7.75
CA LYS A 47 12.55 -13.49 -7.94
C LYS A 47 11.30 -12.61 -8.05
N ARG A 48 11.10 -11.77 -7.04
CA ARG A 48 10.01 -10.79 -7.01
C ARG A 48 10.36 -9.68 -7.99
N SER A 49 9.37 -9.28 -8.78
CA SER A 49 9.51 -8.19 -9.74
C SER A 49 8.33 -7.25 -9.58
N VAL A 50 8.65 -5.96 -9.48
CA VAL A 50 7.67 -4.86 -9.38
C VAL A 50 7.65 -4.02 -10.65
N SER A 51 8.68 -4.14 -11.49
CA SER A 51 8.80 -3.32 -12.69
C SER A 51 7.60 -3.50 -13.60
N ARG A 52 6.92 -2.38 -13.84
CA ARG A 52 5.75 -2.27 -14.73
C ARG A 52 6.04 -1.51 -16.01
N PHE A 53 7.29 -1.13 -16.21
CA PHE A 53 7.71 -0.25 -17.29
C PHE A 53 7.15 -0.67 -18.67
N TRP A 54 7.29 -1.95 -19.03
CA TRP A 54 6.77 -2.47 -20.30
C TRP A 54 5.30 -2.84 -20.23
N SER A 55 4.85 -3.42 -19.11
CA SER A 55 3.44 -3.80 -18.98
C SER A 55 2.52 -2.60 -19.07
N GLU A 56 2.87 -1.47 -18.43
CA GLU A 56 2.09 -0.22 -18.45
C GLU A 56 1.89 0.31 -19.87
N LYS A 57 2.95 0.29 -20.70
CA LYS A 57 2.85 0.69 -22.12
C LYS A 57 2.04 -0.28 -22.95
N ALA A 58 2.19 -1.58 -22.69
CA ALA A 58 1.38 -2.60 -23.34
C ALA A 58 -0.11 -2.45 -23.00
N TRP A 59 -0.43 -2.11 -21.76
CA TRP A 59 -1.80 -1.80 -21.31
C TRP A 59 -2.38 -0.59 -22.03
N LEU A 60 -1.61 0.50 -22.09
CA LEU A 60 -2.02 1.71 -22.80
C LEU A 60 -2.26 1.45 -24.29
N LEU A 61 -1.37 0.69 -24.95
CA LEU A 61 -1.54 0.31 -26.35
C LEU A 61 -2.77 -0.58 -26.56
N LEU A 62 -3.00 -1.53 -25.66
CA LEU A 62 -4.18 -2.39 -25.70
C LEU A 62 -5.46 -1.56 -25.57
N ASP A 63 -5.53 -0.63 -24.62
CA ASP A 63 -6.68 0.26 -24.45
C ASP A 63 -6.94 1.11 -25.70
N ALA A 64 -5.88 1.66 -26.29
CA ALA A 64 -5.99 2.42 -27.53
C ALA A 64 -6.50 1.54 -28.68
N LEU A 65 -5.93 0.36 -28.89
CA LEU A 65 -6.35 -0.59 -29.93
C LEU A 65 -7.79 -1.07 -29.73
N GLN A 66 -8.23 -1.24 -28.49
CA GLN A 66 -9.62 -1.56 -28.17
C GLN A 66 -10.59 -0.43 -28.59
N ILE A 67 -10.21 0.82 -28.32
CA ILE A 67 -10.99 1.99 -28.74
C ILE A 67 -10.96 2.15 -30.27
N TYR A 68 -9.80 2.01 -30.92
CA TYR A 68 -9.70 1.98 -32.40
C TYR A 68 -10.58 0.88 -32.99
N GLY A 69 -10.62 -0.30 -32.36
CA GLY A 69 -11.49 -1.39 -32.77
C GLY A 69 -12.97 -1.02 -32.68
N LEU A 70 -13.36 -0.22 -31.68
CA LEU A 70 -14.72 0.32 -31.54
C LEU A 70 -15.02 1.40 -32.60
N VAL A 71 -14.06 2.27 -32.89
CA VAL A 71 -14.14 3.27 -33.98
C VAL A 71 -14.33 2.58 -35.32
N TRP A 72 -13.50 1.58 -35.62
CA TRP A 72 -13.57 0.79 -36.85
C TRP A 72 -14.95 0.15 -37.03
N GLN A 73 -15.50 -0.32 -35.93
CA GLN A 73 -16.81 -0.94 -35.86
C GLN A 73 -17.92 0.07 -36.20
N LEU A 74 -17.91 1.26 -35.59
CA LEU A 74 -18.87 2.33 -35.89
C LEU A 74 -18.68 2.92 -37.29
N ALA A 75 -17.46 2.89 -37.81
CA ALA A 75 -17.12 3.27 -39.16
C ALA A 75 -17.75 2.35 -40.24
N GLN A 76 -18.46 1.30 -39.86
CA GLN A 76 -19.34 0.57 -40.79
C GLN A 76 -20.66 1.33 -41.02
N SER A 77 -21.19 2.00 -40.00
CA SER A 77 -22.41 2.83 -40.12
C SER A 77 -22.14 4.20 -40.73
N TRP A 78 -20.98 4.78 -40.46
CA TRP A 78 -20.53 6.02 -41.09
C TRP A 78 -19.76 5.65 -42.35
N PRO A 79 -19.92 6.29 -43.52
CA PRO A 79 -19.27 5.85 -44.76
C PRO A 79 -17.74 6.08 -44.69
N TRP A 80 -17.02 5.12 -44.12
CA TRP A 80 -15.58 5.01 -44.24
C TRP A 80 -15.23 4.20 -45.48
N PRO A 81 -14.08 4.49 -46.12
CA PRO A 81 -13.71 3.78 -47.33
C PRO A 81 -13.49 2.29 -47.07
N SER A 82 -14.03 1.44 -47.95
CA SER A 82 -13.93 -0.03 -47.85
C SER A 82 -12.48 -0.54 -47.78
N ALA A 83 -11.60 0.05 -48.58
CA ALA A 83 -10.17 -0.30 -48.60
C ALA A 83 -9.48 -0.06 -47.24
N TRP A 84 -9.86 1.02 -46.54
CA TRP A 84 -9.36 1.31 -45.20
C TRP A 84 -9.89 0.32 -44.17
N LEU A 85 -11.19 0.02 -44.22
CA LEU A 85 -11.81 -0.94 -43.31
C LEU A 85 -11.20 -2.34 -43.48
N ALA A 86 -10.95 -2.76 -44.71
CA ALA A 86 -10.29 -4.04 -45.01
C ALA A 86 -8.86 -4.11 -44.46
N SER A 87 -8.05 -3.06 -44.65
CA SER A 87 -6.65 -3.04 -44.20
C SER A 87 -6.50 -2.95 -42.67
N THR A 88 -7.50 -2.42 -41.98
CA THR A 88 -7.48 -2.19 -40.52
C THR A 88 -8.36 -3.17 -39.72
N ARG A 89 -9.00 -4.15 -40.38
CA ARG A 89 -9.85 -5.18 -39.76
C ARG A 89 -9.18 -5.90 -38.58
N TRP A 90 -7.86 -6.09 -38.63
CA TRP A 90 -7.09 -6.78 -37.60
C TRP A 90 -7.19 -6.13 -36.21
N ILE A 91 -7.46 -4.82 -36.12
CA ILE A 91 -7.57 -4.10 -34.84
C ILE A 91 -8.74 -4.65 -34.00
N VAL A 92 -9.77 -5.19 -34.65
CA VAL A 92 -10.94 -5.76 -33.97
C VAL A 92 -10.60 -7.01 -33.16
N ALA A 93 -9.46 -7.66 -33.43
CA ALA A 93 -8.97 -8.79 -32.64
C ALA A 93 -8.70 -8.41 -31.17
N PHE A 94 -8.32 -7.16 -30.89
CA PHE A 94 -8.11 -6.67 -29.52
C PHE A 94 -9.40 -6.53 -28.71
N ASN A 95 -10.55 -6.47 -29.40
CA ASN A 95 -11.88 -6.54 -28.81
C ASN A 95 -12.42 -7.97 -28.72
N LEU A 96 -11.62 -8.99 -29.11
CA LEU A 96 -12.02 -10.40 -29.20
C LEU A 96 -13.31 -10.61 -30.01
N ASP A 97 -13.58 -9.71 -30.96
CA ASP A 97 -14.80 -9.76 -31.76
C ASP A 97 -14.56 -10.61 -33.01
N VAL A 98 -14.73 -11.92 -32.82
CA VAL A 98 -14.58 -12.94 -33.86
C VAL A 98 -15.59 -12.76 -34.98
N LEU A 99 -16.77 -12.17 -34.69
CA LEU A 99 -17.84 -12.00 -35.67
C LEU A 99 -17.43 -11.06 -36.80
N SER A 100 -16.65 -10.03 -36.47
CA SER A 100 -16.08 -9.13 -37.47
C SER A 100 -15.11 -9.81 -38.43
N PHE A 101 -14.64 -11.04 -38.16
CA PHE A 101 -13.76 -11.82 -39.05
C PHE A 101 -14.50 -12.85 -39.92
N LEU A 102 -15.80 -13.08 -39.68
CA LEU A 102 -16.57 -14.04 -40.45
C LEU A 102 -16.82 -13.56 -41.90
N PRO A 103 -17.16 -14.47 -42.84
CA PRO A 103 -17.57 -14.09 -44.19
C PRO A 103 -18.86 -13.27 -44.24
N THR A 104 -19.77 -13.53 -43.28
CA THR A 104 -20.96 -12.72 -42.99
C THR A 104 -20.63 -11.50 -42.11
N GLY A 105 -19.34 -11.23 -41.88
CA GLY A 105 -18.78 -10.27 -40.94
C GLY A 105 -18.39 -8.94 -41.57
N ALA A 106 -19.00 -7.87 -41.05
CA ALA A 106 -18.78 -6.46 -41.38
C ALA A 106 -19.00 -6.08 -42.86
N GLY A 107 -19.84 -5.06 -43.09
CA GLY A 107 -20.24 -4.65 -44.44
C GLY A 107 -19.09 -4.10 -45.31
N MET A 108 -17.91 -3.82 -44.73
CA MET A 108 -16.74 -3.28 -45.42
C MET A 108 -17.07 -2.07 -46.30
N GLY A 109 -17.97 -1.20 -45.86
CA GLY A 109 -18.41 -0.02 -46.63
C GLY A 109 -19.34 -0.31 -47.81
N MET A 110 -19.86 -1.53 -47.96
CA MET A 110 -20.89 -1.86 -48.95
C MET A 110 -22.27 -1.33 -48.52
N LYS A 111 -23.08 -0.86 -49.49
CA LYS A 111 -24.34 -0.15 -49.25
C LYS A 111 -25.63 -0.95 -49.51
N ALA A 112 -25.58 -2.17 -50.08
CA ALA A 112 -26.76 -2.89 -50.56
C ALA A 112 -26.87 -4.32 -49.97
N PRO A 113 -27.90 -4.69 -49.20
CA PRO A 113 -28.01 -6.00 -48.51
C PRO A 113 -27.81 -7.23 -49.42
N PRO A 114 -27.45 -8.41 -48.87
CA PRO A 114 -27.55 -8.80 -47.46
C PRO A 114 -26.16 -8.88 -46.80
N PHE A 115 -25.77 -7.86 -46.05
CA PHE A 115 -24.59 -7.97 -45.20
C PHE A 115 -24.88 -7.41 -43.82
N SER A 116 -24.45 -8.15 -42.81
CA SER A 116 -24.35 -7.66 -41.46
C SER A 116 -23.28 -6.58 -41.40
N LEU A 117 -23.63 -5.41 -40.86
CA LEU A 117 -22.64 -4.39 -40.51
C LEU A 117 -21.63 -4.88 -39.44
N TRP A 118 -21.90 -6.01 -38.76
CA TRP A 118 -21.23 -6.41 -37.52
C TRP A 118 -20.83 -7.88 -37.42
N GLY A 119 -21.25 -8.69 -38.39
CA GLY A 119 -21.19 -10.15 -38.30
C GLY A 119 -22.47 -10.75 -37.77
N GLU A 120 -23.03 -11.66 -38.57
CA GLU A 120 -24.21 -12.45 -38.22
C GLU A 120 -23.81 -13.84 -37.79
N LEU A 121 -24.40 -14.29 -36.68
CA LEU A 121 -24.30 -15.66 -36.19
C LEU A 121 -25.72 -16.24 -36.09
N HIS A 122 -26.13 -16.93 -37.15
CA HIS A 122 -27.49 -17.44 -37.29
C HIS A 122 -27.83 -18.47 -36.20
N GLY A 123 -28.88 -18.21 -35.43
CA GLY A 123 -29.49 -19.10 -34.43
C GLY A 123 -28.63 -19.39 -33.19
N SER A 124 -27.42 -18.85 -33.09
CA SER A 124 -26.44 -19.21 -32.06
C SER A 124 -25.78 -18.02 -31.37
N TYR A 125 -26.16 -16.78 -31.71
CA TYR A 125 -25.60 -15.59 -31.06
C TYR A 125 -25.87 -15.56 -29.55
N TRP A 126 -27.03 -16.08 -29.12
CA TRP A 126 -27.37 -16.17 -27.71
C TRP A 126 -26.31 -16.93 -26.89
N LEU A 127 -25.73 -18.00 -27.45
CA LEU A 127 -24.69 -18.78 -26.78
C LEU A 127 -23.39 -17.98 -26.67
N TYR A 128 -23.02 -17.27 -27.73
CA TYR A 128 -21.86 -16.36 -27.73
C TYR A 128 -22.00 -15.30 -26.63
N ALA A 129 -23.14 -14.61 -26.56
CA ALA A 129 -23.41 -13.61 -25.53
C ALA A 129 -23.45 -14.22 -24.12
N LEU A 130 -24.05 -15.40 -23.96
CA LEU A 130 -24.14 -16.11 -22.68
C LEU A 130 -22.76 -16.50 -22.14
N VAL A 131 -21.85 -17.00 -23.00
CA VAL A 131 -20.47 -17.35 -22.59
C VAL A 131 -19.74 -16.13 -22.02
N TYR A 132 -19.83 -14.98 -22.69
CA TYR A 132 -19.23 -13.73 -22.21
C TYR A 132 -19.92 -13.23 -20.93
N ALA A 133 -21.24 -13.35 -20.82
CA ALA A 133 -22.00 -12.96 -19.63
C ALA A 133 -21.65 -13.82 -18.40
N LEU A 134 -21.41 -15.12 -18.58
CA LEU A 134 -21.09 -16.06 -17.50
C LEU A 134 -19.63 -16.02 -17.06
N LEU A 135 -18.72 -15.52 -17.89
CA LEU A 135 -17.28 -15.52 -17.63
C LEU A 135 -16.88 -14.84 -16.29
N PRO A 136 -17.42 -13.65 -15.92
CA PRO A 136 -17.16 -13.03 -14.62
C PRO A 136 -17.62 -13.89 -13.44
N TYR A 137 -18.78 -14.54 -13.56
CA TYR A 137 -19.34 -15.39 -12.50
C TYR A 137 -18.56 -16.69 -12.35
N ALA A 138 -18.13 -17.30 -13.45
CA ALA A 138 -17.26 -18.47 -13.44
C ALA A 138 -15.92 -18.16 -12.78
N ALA A 139 -15.33 -17.00 -13.07
CA ALA A 139 -14.09 -16.55 -12.43
C ALA A 139 -14.27 -16.26 -10.93
N MET A 140 -15.40 -15.67 -10.53
CA MET A 140 -15.73 -15.44 -9.12
C MET A 140 -15.89 -16.78 -8.38
N LEU A 141 -16.61 -17.75 -8.97
CA LEU A 141 -16.75 -19.09 -8.40
C LEU A 141 -15.38 -19.78 -8.28
N TYR A 142 -14.55 -19.70 -9.31
CA TYR A 142 -13.18 -20.23 -9.28
C TYR A 142 -12.35 -19.60 -8.15
N TYR A 143 -12.42 -18.28 -7.98
CA TYR A 143 -11.76 -17.58 -6.87
C TYR A 143 -12.24 -18.10 -5.51
N ILE A 144 -13.56 -18.19 -5.29
CA ILE A 144 -14.14 -18.65 -4.02
C ILE A 144 -13.72 -20.08 -3.70
N VAL A 145 -13.78 -20.99 -4.68
CA VAL A 145 -13.40 -22.40 -4.52
C VAL A 145 -11.92 -22.51 -4.17
N ARG A 146 -11.04 -21.76 -4.83
CA ARG A 146 -9.60 -21.77 -4.55
C ARG A 146 -9.28 -21.14 -3.19
N ALA A 147 -9.90 -20.03 -2.86
CA ALA A 147 -9.74 -19.38 -1.56
C ALA A 147 -10.19 -20.30 -0.41
N ARG A 148 -11.33 -21.00 -0.56
CA ARG A 148 -11.80 -21.99 0.41
C ARG A 148 -10.85 -23.17 0.50
N HIS A 149 -10.37 -23.68 -0.63
CA HIS A 149 -9.40 -24.78 -0.66
C HIS A 149 -8.11 -24.42 0.08
N TRP A 150 -7.53 -23.24 -0.15
CA TRP A 150 -6.33 -22.79 0.57
C TRP A 150 -6.59 -22.57 2.06
N ARG A 151 -7.76 -22.05 2.44
CA ARG A 151 -8.15 -21.89 3.84
C ARG A 151 -8.27 -23.24 4.57
N VAL A 152 -8.92 -24.22 3.95
CA VAL A 152 -9.08 -25.57 4.52
C VAL A 152 -7.74 -26.29 4.67
N ARG A 153 -6.79 -26.02 3.76
CA ARG A 153 -5.45 -26.61 3.83
C ARG A 153 -4.57 -26.02 4.95
N GLY A 154 -5.00 -24.95 5.62
CA GLY A 154 -4.23 -24.32 6.71
C GLY A 154 -2.94 -23.64 6.25
N ASP A 155 -2.81 -23.32 4.97
CA ASP A 155 -1.60 -22.72 4.41
C ASP A 155 -1.46 -21.27 4.91
N ALA A 156 -0.39 -20.95 5.65
CA ALA A 156 -0.16 -19.61 6.18
C ALA A 156 -0.09 -18.52 5.09
N LEU A 157 0.19 -18.90 3.84
CA LEU A 157 0.28 -17.98 2.69
C LEU A 157 -1.05 -17.85 1.92
N PHE A 158 -2.15 -18.44 2.42
CA PHE A 158 -3.42 -18.43 1.70
C PHE A 158 -3.90 -17.03 1.32
N LEU A 159 -3.66 -16.02 2.19
CA LEU A 159 -4.02 -14.63 1.93
C LEU A 159 -3.25 -14.05 0.74
N VAL A 160 -1.95 -14.34 0.66
CA VAL A 160 -1.09 -13.89 -0.45
C VAL A 160 -1.48 -14.57 -1.76
N PHE A 161 -1.79 -15.88 -1.72
CA PHE A 161 -2.26 -16.59 -2.91
C PHE A 161 -3.63 -16.09 -3.38
N ALA A 162 -4.55 -15.84 -2.44
CA ALA A 162 -5.85 -15.24 -2.74
C ALA A 162 -5.70 -13.85 -3.36
N ALA A 163 -4.92 -12.95 -2.75
CA ALA A 163 -4.69 -11.61 -3.27
C ALA A 163 -4.01 -11.63 -4.65
N ARG A 164 -3.02 -12.52 -4.85
CA ARG A 164 -2.36 -12.67 -6.15
C ARG A 164 -3.32 -13.17 -7.24
N LEU A 165 -4.19 -14.13 -6.92
CA LEU A 165 -5.20 -14.60 -7.85
C LEU A 165 -6.19 -13.47 -8.17
N GLU A 166 -6.67 -12.76 -7.15
CA GLU A 166 -7.59 -11.63 -7.30
C GLU A 166 -6.98 -10.52 -8.17
N ASN A 167 -5.74 -10.13 -7.93
CA ASN A 167 -5.02 -9.15 -8.74
C ASN A 167 -4.93 -9.55 -10.22
N ARG A 168 -4.73 -10.86 -10.50
CA ARG A 168 -4.70 -11.39 -11.87
C ARG A 168 -6.09 -11.35 -12.51
N LEU A 169 -7.13 -11.73 -11.78
CA LEU A 169 -8.51 -11.68 -12.27
C LEU A 169 -8.97 -10.25 -12.53
N LEU A 170 -8.66 -9.30 -11.63
CA LEU A 170 -8.93 -7.88 -11.82
C LEU A 170 -8.29 -7.35 -13.10
N ARG A 171 -7.03 -7.69 -13.37
CA ARG A 171 -6.37 -7.30 -14.62
C ARG A 171 -7.02 -7.96 -15.83
N LEU A 172 -7.29 -9.27 -15.77
CA LEU A 172 -7.96 -9.99 -16.85
C LEU A 172 -9.30 -9.33 -17.21
N PHE A 173 -10.13 -8.98 -16.22
CA PHE A 173 -11.41 -8.35 -16.47
C PHE A 173 -11.32 -6.89 -16.92
N GLN A 174 -10.22 -6.17 -16.66
CA GLN A 174 -9.97 -4.88 -17.31
C GLN A 174 -9.75 -5.04 -18.83
N VAL A 175 -9.04 -6.10 -19.27
CA VAL A 175 -8.91 -6.44 -20.71
C VAL A 175 -10.26 -6.84 -21.30
N LEU A 176 -10.96 -7.74 -20.61
CA LEU A 176 -12.20 -8.33 -21.09
C LEU A 176 -13.42 -7.43 -20.92
N TYR A 177 -13.28 -6.27 -20.26
CA TYR A 177 -14.37 -5.36 -19.99
C TYR A 177 -15.10 -4.94 -21.28
N LEU A 178 -14.36 -4.41 -22.26
CA LEU A 178 -14.96 -3.99 -23.54
C LEU A 178 -15.46 -5.19 -24.37
N PRO A 179 -14.70 -6.30 -24.55
CA PRO A 179 -15.22 -7.50 -25.22
C PRO A 179 -16.55 -8.02 -24.66
N ILE A 180 -16.66 -8.15 -23.33
CA ILE A 180 -17.90 -8.59 -22.67
C ILE A 180 -19.01 -7.58 -22.92
N ALA A 181 -18.72 -6.29 -22.68
CA ALA A 181 -19.70 -5.23 -22.86
C ALA A 181 -20.23 -5.20 -24.30
N LEU A 182 -19.36 -5.37 -25.29
CA LEU A 182 -19.66 -5.34 -26.72
C LEU A 182 -20.49 -6.55 -27.17
N ALA A 183 -20.21 -7.74 -26.63
CA ALA A 183 -21.06 -8.93 -26.87
C ALA A 183 -22.48 -8.73 -26.33
N LEU A 184 -22.62 -8.08 -25.17
CA LEU A 184 -23.90 -7.82 -24.52
C LEU A 184 -24.68 -6.69 -25.20
N SER A 185 -24.02 -5.58 -25.54
CA SER A 185 -24.70 -4.40 -26.09
C SER A 185 -25.33 -4.66 -27.46
N ARG A 186 -24.77 -5.58 -28.24
CA ARG A 186 -25.32 -6.04 -29.51
C ARG A 186 -26.68 -6.73 -29.40
N LEU A 187 -27.04 -7.27 -28.22
CA LEU A 187 -28.39 -7.84 -27.98
C LEU A 187 -29.51 -6.79 -28.02
N VAL A 188 -29.18 -5.50 -27.97
CA VAL A 188 -30.16 -4.40 -27.99
C VAL A 188 -30.40 -3.87 -29.41
N ASN A 189 -29.55 -4.24 -30.36
CA ASN A 189 -29.49 -3.59 -31.66
C ASN A 189 -30.33 -4.33 -32.73
N CYS A 190 -31.37 -3.68 -33.23
CA CYS A 190 -32.23 -4.19 -34.31
C CYS A 190 -31.87 -3.61 -35.69
N MET A 191 -32.27 -4.30 -36.75
CA MET A 191 -32.21 -3.81 -38.13
C MET A 191 -33.45 -4.22 -38.93
N ALA A 192 -33.83 -3.42 -39.92
CA ALA A 192 -34.91 -3.75 -40.84
C ALA A 192 -34.35 -4.53 -42.04
N VAL A 193 -34.91 -5.70 -42.30
CA VAL A 193 -34.56 -6.55 -43.44
C VAL A 193 -35.76 -6.62 -44.38
N PRO A 194 -35.59 -6.36 -45.70
CA PRO A 194 -36.68 -6.49 -46.66
C PRO A 194 -37.23 -7.91 -46.66
N ASN A 195 -38.56 -8.07 -46.65
CA ASN A 195 -39.17 -9.38 -46.70
C ASN A 195 -38.98 -9.97 -48.11
N PRO A 196 -38.40 -11.18 -48.27
CA PRO A 196 -38.20 -11.78 -49.59
C PRO A 196 -39.52 -12.08 -50.32
N LEU A 197 -40.64 -12.17 -49.60
CA LEU A 197 -41.97 -12.46 -50.15
C LEU A 197 -42.79 -11.19 -50.46
N ASP A 198 -42.44 -10.05 -49.85
CA ASP A 198 -43.13 -8.78 -50.07
C ASP A 198 -42.11 -7.63 -50.01
N VAL A 199 -41.82 -7.04 -51.17
CA VAL A 199 -40.85 -5.95 -51.35
C VAL A 199 -41.23 -4.69 -50.56
N HIS A 200 -42.52 -4.52 -50.23
CA HIS A 200 -43.02 -3.38 -49.45
C HIS A 200 -43.05 -3.65 -47.94
N ALA A 201 -42.90 -4.92 -47.52
CA ALA A 201 -42.80 -5.29 -46.11
C ALA A 201 -41.33 -5.40 -45.68
N SER A 202 -41.03 -4.97 -44.46
CA SER A 202 -39.73 -5.20 -43.82
C SER A 202 -39.92 -5.83 -42.46
N ASP A 203 -39.15 -6.88 -42.18
CA ASP A 203 -39.11 -7.51 -40.87
C ASP A 203 -38.03 -6.82 -40.03
N ILE A 204 -38.37 -6.46 -38.80
CA ILE A 204 -37.41 -5.93 -37.83
C ILE A 204 -36.81 -7.12 -37.07
N VAL A 205 -35.53 -7.39 -37.30
CA VAL A 205 -34.81 -8.53 -36.73
C VAL A 205 -33.60 -8.06 -35.93
N LEU A 206 -33.10 -8.93 -35.05
CA LEU A 206 -31.90 -8.68 -34.27
C LEU A 206 -30.69 -8.60 -35.21
N SER A 207 -29.89 -7.54 -35.10
CA SER A 207 -28.83 -7.24 -36.09
C SER A 207 -27.66 -8.24 -36.13
N VAL A 208 -27.55 -9.06 -35.10
CA VAL A 208 -26.50 -10.09 -34.97
C VAL A 208 -27.02 -11.51 -35.15
N ASP A 209 -28.35 -11.69 -35.12
CA ASP A 209 -29.02 -12.96 -35.36
C ASP A 209 -30.38 -12.73 -36.03
N PRO A 210 -30.43 -12.76 -37.38
CA PRO A 210 -31.64 -12.42 -38.12
C PRO A 210 -32.76 -13.47 -37.93
N THR A 211 -32.47 -14.61 -37.30
CA THR A 211 -33.49 -15.61 -36.94
C THR A 211 -34.41 -15.13 -35.81
N VAL A 212 -33.98 -14.11 -35.06
CA VAL A 212 -34.73 -13.56 -33.92
C VAL A 212 -35.43 -12.27 -34.33
N LYS A 213 -36.77 -12.29 -34.35
CA LYS A 213 -37.57 -11.06 -34.56
C LYS A 213 -37.40 -10.12 -33.37
N CYS A 214 -37.17 -8.83 -33.64
CA CYS A 214 -37.11 -7.84 -32.58
C CYS A 214 -38.46 -7.69 -31.88
N HIS A 215 -38.41 -7.36 -30.59
CA HIS A 215 -39.56 -7.32 -29.67
C HIS A 215 -40.32 -8.65 -29.50
N SER A 216 -39.85 -9.75 -30.10
CA SER A 216 -40.37 -11.08 -29.78
C SER A 216 -40.08 -11.45 -28.33
N SER A 217 -40.85 -12.42 -27.79
CA SER A 217 -40.58 -12.99 -26.47
C SER A 217 -39.13 -13.46 -26.36
N LEU A 218 -38.60 -14.12 -27.39
CA LEU A 218 -37.20 -14.55 -27.45
C LEU A 218 -36.23 -13.37 -27.32
N HIS A 219 -36.40 -12.31 -28.12
CA HIS A 219 -35.56 -11.10 -28.02
C HIS A 219 -35.60 -10.48 -26.62
N ILE A 220 -36.79 -10.37 -26.02
CA ILE A 220 -36.96 -9.85 -24.66
C ILE A 220 -36.25 -10.74 -23.64
N THR A 221 -36.38 -12.07 -23.74
CA THR A 221 -35.68 -12.99 -22.82
C THR A 221 -34.16 -12.90 -22.95
N LEU A 222 -33.62 -12.73 -24.17
CA LEU A 222 -32.18 -12.55 -24.39
C LEU A 222 -31.70 -11.21 -23.82
N GLY A 223 -32.40 -10.12 -24.12
CA GLY A 223 -32.06 -8.78 -23.64
C GLY A 223 -32.17 -8.64 -22.12
N VAL A 224 -33.28 -9.10 -21.52
CA VAL A 224 -33.50 -9.03 -20.07
C VAL A 224 -32.67 -10.08 -19.33
N GLY A 225 -32.67 -11.33 -19.79
CA GLY A 225 -31.96 -12.42 -19.13
C GLY A 225 -30.44 -12.28 -19.23
N ILE A 226 -29.90 -12.28 -20.45
CA ILE A 226 -28.44 -12.24 -20.64
C ILE A 226 -27.92 -10.81 -20.47
N GLY A 227 -28.57 -9.82 -21.09
CA GLY A 227 -28.14 -8.42 -21.00
C GLY A 227 -28.34 -7.82 -19.61
N ALA A 228 -29.58 -7.78 -19.12
CA ALA A 228 -29.90 -7.07 -17.88
C ALA A 228 -29.53 -7.84 -16.59
N LEU A 229 -29.87 -9.13 -16.48
CA LEU A 229 -29.64 -9.88 -15.24
C LEU A 229 -28.19 -10.36 -15.08
N LEU A 230 -27.51 -10.74 -16.17
CA LEU A 230 -26.12 -11.22 -16.11
C LEU A 230 -25.11 -10.13 -16.50
N GLY A 231 -25.42 -9.32 -17.52
CA GLY A 231 -24.51 -8.32 -18.05
C GLY A 231 -24.36 -7.08 -17.15
N LEU A 232 -25.47 -6.40 -16.85
CA LEU A 232 -25.43 -5.11 -16.12
C LEU A 232 -24.76 -5.19 -14.75
N PRO A 233 -24.97 -6.24 -13.92
CA PRO A 233 -24.28 -6.35 -12.64
C PRO A 233 -22.75 -6.40 -12.80
N PHE A 234 -22.24 -7.02 -13.86
CA PHE A 234 -20.81 -6.97 -14.15
C PHE A 234 -20.38 -5.59 -14.64
N LEU A 235 -21.10 -5.00 -15.62
CA LEU A 235 -20.71 -3.73 -16.23
C LEU A 235 -20.62 -2.57 -15.24
N PHE A 236 -21.54 -2.50 -14.27
CA PHE A 236 -21.53 -1.48 -13.21
C PHE A 236 -20.83 -1.95 -11.94
N GLY A 237 -20.97 -3.23 -11.57
CA GLY A 237 -20.39 -3.77 -10.35
C GLY A 237 -18.87 -3.93 -10.41
N PHE A 238 -18.29 -4.25 -11.57
CA PHE A 238 -16.84 -4.40 -11.70
C PHE A 238 -16.07 -3.08 -11.50
N PRO A 239 -16.41 -1.95 -12.16
CA PRO A 239 -15.76 -0.66 -11.87
C PRO A 239 -15.89 -0.24 -10.41
N TRP A 240 -17.08 -0.45 -9.80
CA TRP A 240 -17.30 -0.19 -8.38
C TRP A 240 -16.42 -1.05 -7.47
N PHE A 241 -16.33 -2.35 -7.76
CA PHE A 241 -15.49 -3.28 -7.01
C PHE A 241 -14.00 -2.91 -7.13
N LEU A 242 -13.55 -2.57 -8.34
CA LEU A 242 -12.18 -2.12 -8.58
C LEU A 242 -11.87 -0.82 -7.83
N TYR A 243 -12.80 0.15 -7.85
CA TYR A 243 -12.69 1.38 -7.07
C TYR A 243 -12.52 1.10 -5.57
N ARG A 244 -13.39 0.24 -5.01
CA ARG A 244 -13.29 -0.15 -3.61
C ARG A 244 -11.93 -0.79 -3.28
N ARG A 245 -11.41 -1.67 -4.14
CA ARG A 245 -10.10 -2.30 -3.93
C ARG A 245 -8.94 -1.29 -3.95
N ILE A 246 -8.99 -0.31 -4.85
CA ILE A 246 -7.97 0.75 -4.93
C ILE A 246 -8.02 1.66 -3.70
N HIS A 247 -9.22 2.02 -3.23
CA HIS A 247 -9.38 2.99 -2.14
C HIS A 247 -9.31 2.38 -0.72
N CYS A 248 -9.59 1.07 -0.56
CA CYS A 248 -9.46 0.40 0.73
C CYS A 248 -8.01 0.30 1.25
N ALA A 249 -7.02 0.43 0.36
CA ALA A 249 -5.60 0.29 0.70
C ALA A 249 -5.00 1.52 1.42
N GLY A 250 -5.77 2.57 1.67
CA GLY A 250 -5.29 3.79 2.35
C GLY A 250 -4.35 4.59 1.45
N MET A 251 -4.91 5.45 0.59
CA MET A 251 -4.09 6.39 -0.17
C MET A 251 -3.67 7.56 0.73
N ALA A 252 -2.39 7.93 0.70
CA ALA A 252 -1.87 9.07 1.43
C ALA A 252 -2.61 10.38 1.06
N CYS A 253 -2.61 11.35 1.98
CA CYS A 253 -3.28 12.65 1.81
C CYS A 253 -2.50 13.67 0.96
N SER A 254 -1.25 13.40 0.61
CA SER A 254 -0.41 14.25 -0.25
C SER A 254 0.12 13.47 -1.45
N ASP A 255 0.42 14.19 -2.54
CA ASP A 255 0.95 13.59 -3.77
C ASP A 255 2.36 13.00 -3.52
N ASP A 256 3.21 13.71 -2.78
CA ASP A 256 4.54 13.23 -2.35
C ASP A 256 4.43 12.03 -1.41
N GLY A 257 3.51 12.08 -0.44
CA GLY A 257 3.30 10.98 0.51
C GLY A 257 2.79 9.72 -0.18
N HIS A 258 2.00 9.84 -1.24
CA HIS A 258 1.56 8.69 -2.04
C HIS A 258 2.75 8.06 -2.76
N GLU A 259 3.61 8.86 -3.38
CA GLU A 259 4.80 8.35 -4.07
C GLU A 259 5.77 7.67 -3.09
N GLU A 260 6.02 8.27 -1.94
CA GLU A 260 6.85 7.67 -0.90
C GLU A 260 6.28 6.34 -0.41
N THR A 261 4.96 6.27 -0.18
CA THR A 261 4.28 5.06 0.30
C THR A 261 4.33 3.95 -0.75
N VAL A 262 3.99 4.26 -2.01
CA VAL A 262 4.05 3.28 -3.10
C VAL A 262 5.50 2.80 -3.28
N ALA A 263 6.47 3.72 -3.32
CA ALA A 263 7.87 3.36 -3.46
C ALA A 263 8.40 2.50 -2.31
N ALA A 264 7.97 2.77 -1.08
CA ALA A 264 8.33 1.98 0.09
C ALA A 264 7.75 0.56 0.02
N ILE A 265 6.47 0.40 -0.37
CA ILE A 265 5.82 -0.92 -0.51
C ILE A 265 6.42 -1.72 -1.66
N GLU A 266 6.70 -1.06 -2.79
CA GLU A 266 7.38 -1.67 -3.92
C GLU A 266 8.77 -2.20 -3.52
N LEU A 267 9.53 -1.40 -2.77
CA LEU A 267 10.86 -1.76 -2.32
C LEU A 267 10.84 -2.88 -1.27
N SER A 268 9.93 -2.81 -0.28
CA SER A 268 9.78 -3.86 0.74
C SER A 268 9.39 -5.20 0.10
N TYR A 269 8.56 -5.18 -0.94
CA TYR A 269 8.23 -6.38 -1.70
C TYR A 269 9.42 -6.92 -2.49
N LEU A 270 10.20 -6.07 -3.17
CA LEU A 270 11.39 -6.50 -3.91
C LEU A 270 12.46 -7.13 -3.01
N VAL A 271 12.69 -6.55 -1.83
CA VAL A 271 13.64 -7.08 -0.84
C VAL A 271 13.09 -8.33 -0.15
N GLY A 272 11.78 -8.59 -0.24
CA GLY A 272 11.14 -9.76 0.35
C GLY A 272 10.67 -9.57 1.80
N ILE A 273 10.75 -8.34 2.32
CA ILE A 273 10.39 -7.97 3.70
C ILE A 273 8.88 -8.11 3.91
N SER A 274 8.06 -7.64 2.96
CA SER A 274 6.61 -7.65 3.07
C SER A 274 5.93 -8.18 1.79
N ASP A 275 4.71 -8.71 1.95
CA ASP A 275 3.80 -9.12 0.87
C ASP A 275 2.69 -8.07 0.61
N ASP A 276 2.78 -6.90 1.25
CA ASP A 276 1.79 -5.80 1.16
C ASP A 276 1.53 -5.33 -0.26
N TYR A 277 2.53 -5.42 -1.15
CA TYR A 277 2.35 -5.08 -2.55
C TYR A 277 1.18 -5.85 -3.17
N GLU A 278 1.07 -7.16 -2.92
CA GLU A 278 -0.04 -7.97 -3.44
C GLU A 278 -1.31 -7.79 -2.58
N LEU A 279 -1.17 -7.77 -1.25
CA LEU A 279 -2.30 -7.72 -0.31
C LEU A 279 -3.09 -6.40 -0.38
N LEU A 280 -2.39 -5.29 -0.62
CA LEU A 280 -2.98 -3.95 -0.73
C LEU A 280 -3.35 -3.58 -2.18
N TYR A 281 -3.34 -4.54 -3.11
CA TYR A 281 -3.70 -4.30 -4.52
C TYR A 281 -2.91 -3.16 -5.18
N VAL A 282 -1.68 -2.87 -4.69
CA VAL A 282 -0.75 -1.91 -5.28
C VAL A 282 -0.58 -2.15 -6.78
N PRO A 283 -0.60 -3.40 -7.28
CA PRO A 283 -0.71 -3.69 -8.68
C PRO A 283 -1.82 -3.03 -9.51
N GLN A 284 -2.86 -2.48 -8.91
CA GLN A 284 -3.93 -1.84 -9.67
C GLN A 284 -3.63 -0.35 -9.87
N TYR A 285 -2.91 0.29 -8.94
CA TYR A 285 -2.72 1.74 -8.94
C TYR A 285 -1.27 2.22 -8.97
N ALA A 286 -0.28 1.33 -8.83
CA ALA A 286 1.16 1.68 -8.78
C ALA A 286 1.68 2.44 -10.01
N SER A 287 0.98 2.40 -11.14
CA SER A 287 1.37 3.12 -12.36
C SER A 287 1.00 4.60 -12.35
N TYR A 288 0.09 5.01 -11.47
CA TYR A 288 -0.58 6.30 -11.55
C TYR A 288 -0.13 7.26 -10.45
N THR A 289 -0.28 8.55 -10.73
CA THR A 289 -0.19 9.60 -9.71
C THR A 289 -1.38 9.52 -8.78
N ARG A 290 -1.28 10.11 -7.58
CA ARG A 290 -2.34 10.05 -6.57
C ARG A 290 -3.71 10.49 -7.09
N ARG A 291 -3.76 11.62 -7.80
CA ARG A 291 -4.99 12.20 -8.37
C ARG A 291 -5.65 11.27 -9.40
N ARG A 292 -4.86 10.39 -10.00
CA ARG A 292 -5.27 9.47 -11.07
C ARG A 292 -5.13 8.01 -10.67
N ALA A 293 -5.04 7.69 -9.38
CA ALA A 293 -4.99 6.32 -8.88
C ALA A 293 -6.20 5.48 -9.33
N SER A 294 -7.36 6.12 -9.52
CA SER A 294 -8.59 5.52 -10.03
C SER A 294 -8.71 5.49 -11.56
N LEU A 295 -7.64 5.80 -12.32
CA LEU A 295 -7.67 5.77 -13.79
C LEU A 295 -8.21 4.45 -14.37
N PRO A 296 -7.87 3.25 -13.87
CA PRO A 296 -8.43 2.00 -14.39
C PRO A 296 -9.96 1.94 -14.32
N VAL A 297 -10.55 2.53 -13.26
CA VAL A 297 -12.00 2.64 -13.09
C VAL A 297 -12.56 3.61 -14.12
N TYR A 298 -11.95 4.79 -14.27
CA TYR A 298 -12.37 5.77 -15.27
C TYR A 298 -12.25 5.23 -16.69
N MET A 299 -11.26 4.40 -17.00
CA MET A 299 -11.14 3.75 -18.30
C MET A 299 -12.28 2.78 -18.58
N CYS A 300 -12.71 2.00 -17.56
CA CYS A 300 -13.88 1.13 -17.70
C CYS A 300 -15.16 1.95 -17.95
N LEU A 301 -15.40 2.99 -17.15
CA LEU A 301 -16.55 3.88 -17.33
C LEU A 301 -16.51 4.60 -18.67
N TYR A 302 -15.33 5.02 -19.12
CA TYR A 302 -15.14 5.65 -20.42
C TYR A 302 -15.48 4.69 -21.57
N LYS A 303 -14.97 3.46 -21.53
CA LYS A 303 -15.30 2.40 -22.49
C LYS A 303 -16.80 2.12 -22.50
N LEU A 304 -17.43 2.08 -21.33
CA LEU A 304 -18.88 1.91 -21.19
C LEU A 304 -19.64 3.09 -21.82
N SER A 305 -19.23 4.34 -21.58
CA SER A 305 -19.86 5.52 -22.17
C SER A 305 -19.77 5.53 -23.70
N LEU A 306 -18.59 5.21 -24.25
CA LEU A 306 -18.43 5.05 -25.70
C LEU A 306 -19.33 3.92 -26.23
N LEU A 307 -19.46 2.82 -25.49
CA LEU A 307 -20.31 1.72 -25.87
C LEU A 307 -21.82 2.05 -25.77
N LEU A 308 -22.23 2.89 -24.83
CA LEU A 308 -23.60 3.35 -24.72
C LEU A 308 -23.97 4.26 -25.91
N VAL A 309 -23.07 5.16 -26.30
CA VAL A 309 -23.21 5.95 -27.55
C VAL A 309 -23.29 5.01 -28.76
N PHE A 310 -22.48 3.96 -28.76
CA PHE A 310 -22.49 2.93 -29.80
C PHE A 310 -23.83 2.18 -29.90
N SER A 311 -24.40 1.74 -28.78
CA SER A 311 -25.58 0.86 -28.78
C SER A 311 -26.89 1.63 -28.84
N VAL A 312 -27.03 2.71 -28.05
CA VAL A 312 -28.30 3.43 -27.88
C VAL A 312 -28.58 4.36 -29.06
N LEU A 313 -27.56 5.05 -29.57
CA LEU A 313 -27.72 6.03 -30.65
C LEU A 313 -27.56 5.41 -32.04
N ARG A 314 -27.68 4.08 -32.13
CA ARG A 314 -27.63 3.40 -33.42
C ARG A 314 -28.86 3.74 -34.24
N SER A 315 -28.65 4.23 -35.45
CA SER A 315 -29.74 4.37 -36.42
C SER A 315 -30.11 2.99 -36.99
N GLN A 316 -31.41 2.71 -37.09
CA GLN A 316 -31.89 1.47 -37.72
C GLN A 316 -31.68 1.58 -39.22
N PHE A 317 -30.78 0.79 -39.80
CA PHE A 317 -30.58 0.80 -41.25
C PHE A 317 -31.91 0.52 -41.98
N PRO A 318 -32.28 1.28 -43.03
CA PRO A 318 -31.48 2.29 -43.75
C PRO A 318 -31.56 3.72 -43.19
N ASN A 319 -32.33 3.98 -42.12
CA ASN A 319 -32.41 5.29 -41.50
C ASN A 319 -31.03 5.74 -40.97
N ILE A 320 -30.66 7.00 -41.23
CA ILE A 320 -29.40 7.63 -40.84
C ILE A 320 -29.56 8.79 -39.84
N GLU A 321 -30.79 9.06 -39.37
CA GLU A 321 -31.13 10.22 -38.54
C GLU A 321 -30.24 10.41 -37.30
N ASN A 322 -29.90 9.32 -36.60
CA ASN A 322 -29.11 9.40 -35.37
C ASN A 322 -27.58 9.44 -35.59
N GLN A 323 -27.11 9.24 -36.83
CA GLN A 323 -25.67 9.21 -37.12
C GLN A 323 -24.93 10.50 -36.73
N PRO A 324 -25.45 11.72 -37.05
CA PRO A 324 -24.79 12.97 -36.69
C PRO A 324 -24.62 13.13 -35.18
N LEU A 325 -25.66 12.81 -34.41
CA LEU A 325 -25.63 12.88 -32.93
C LEU A 325 -24.64 11.86 -32.36
N GLN A 326 -24.66 10.63 -32.87
CA GLN A 326 -23.75 9.56 -32.46
C GLN A 326 -22.28 9.96 -32.70
N GLY A 327 -21.94 10.41 -33.91
CA GLY A 327 -20.58 10.82 -34.25
C GLY A 327 -20.11 12.05 -33.45
N THR A 328 -21.01 13.00 -33.20
CA THR A 328 -20.71 14.21 -32.41
C THR A 328 -20.46 13.90 -30.94
N LEU A 329 -21.30 13.07 -30.31
CA LEU A 329 -21.09 12.65 -28.92
C LEU A 329 -19.83 11.79 -28.77
N PHE A 330 -19.58 10.89 -29.73
CA PHE A 330 -18.38 10.08 -29.75
C PHE A 330 -17.11 10.94 -29.81
N PHE A 331 -17.06 11.89 -30.75
CA PHE A 331 -15.96 12.86 -30.86
C PHE A 331 -15.81 13.72 -29.60
N THR A 332 -16.91 14.17 -29.01
CA THR A 332 -16.91 14.97 -27.78
C THR A 332 -16.31 14.19 -26.62
N LEU A 333 -16.66 12.91 -26.46
CA LEU A 333 -16.10 12.05 -25.42
C LEU A 333 -14.59 11.82 -25.60
N LEU A 334 -14.12 11.59 -26.83
CA LEU A 334 -12.69 11.49 -27.14
C LEU A 334 -11.94 12.77 -26.78
N THR A 335 -12.47 13.91 -27.22
CA THR A 335 -11.86 15.22 -26.98
C THR A 335 -11.84 15.57 -25.49
N LEU A 336 -12.94 15.34 -24.77
CA LEU A 336 -13.03 15.57 -23.33
C LEU A 336 -11.99 14.73 -22.58
N ARG A 337 -11.86 13.45 -22.93
CA ARG A 337 -10.83 12.57 -22.35
C ARG A 337 -9.43 13.14 -22.56
N PHE A 338 -9.09 13.51 -23.80
CA PHE A 338 -7.78 14.06 -24.13
C PHE A 338 -7.48 15.33 -23.34
N LEU A 339 -8.43 16.27 -23.27
CA LEU A 339 -8.27 17.52 -22.51
C LEU A 339 -8.04 17.23 -21.02
N LEU A 340 -8.84 16.33 -20.45
CA LEU A 340 -8.69 15.93 -19.05
C LEU A 340 -7.34 15.26 -18.78
N GLN A 341 -6.85 14.39 -19.66
CA GLN A 341 -5.57 13.68 -19.47
C GLN A 341 -4.35 14.54 -19.78
N SER A 342 -4.49 15.54 -20.65
CA SER A 342 -3.43 16.51 -20.96
C SER A 342 -3.27 17.57 -19.88
N TYR A 343 -4.34 17.89 -19.16
CA TYR A 343 -4.29 18.84 -18.04
C TYR A 343 -3.54 18.27 -16.82
N ASP A 344 -3.74 16.99 -16.52
CA ASP A 344 -3.12 16.33 -15.38
C ASP A 344 -2.64 14.93 -15.77
N TYR A 345 -1.34 14.80 -15.93
CA TYR A 345 -0.69 13.59 -16.42
C TYR A 345 -0.90 12.42 -15.46
N PRO A 346 -1.51 11.32 -15.91
CA PRO A 346 -1.94 10.27 -15.01
C PRO A 346 -0.84 9.30 -14.59
N TYR A 347 0.19 9.09 -15.41
CA TYR A 347 1.23 8.10 -15.11
C TYR A 347 2.39 8.72 -14.35
N ARG A 348 2.98 7.96 -13.42
CA ARG A 348 4.24 8.31 -12.74
C ARG A 348 5.40 8.41 -13.73
N LEU A 349 5.36 7.59 -14.77
CA LEU A 349 6.41 7.52 -15.77
C LEU A 349 6.14 8.50 -16.92
N SER A 350 6.97 9.54 -17.02
CA SER A 350 6.86 10.56 -18.06
C SER A 350 6.82 9.96 -19.48
N SER A 351 7.63 8.95 -19.78
CA SER A 351 7.58 8.30 -21.10
C SER A 351 6.22 7.67 -21.42
N THR A 352 5.48 7.15 -20.44
CA THR A 352 4.13 6.63 -20.70
C THR A 352 3.14 7.76 -20.98
N ASN A 353 3.24 8.89 -20.27
CA ASN A 353 2.41 10.07 -20.56
C ASN A 353 2.60 10.57 -21.99
N HIS A 354 3.84 10.59 -22.51
CA HIS A 354 4.11 10.98 -23.89
C HIS A 354 3.43 10.05 -24.92
N VAL A 355 3.45 8.73 -24.69
CA VAL A 355 2.74 7.77 -25.56
C VAL A 355 1.24 7.99 -25.48
N MET A 356 0.72 8.21 -24.27
CA MET A 356 -0.72 8.40 -24.06
C MET A 356 -1.20 9.61 -24.85
N VAL A 357 -0.54 10.77 -24.68
CA VAL A 357 -0.86 11.98 -25.45
C VAL A 357 -0.76 11.72 -26.96
N PHE A 358 0.28 11.04 -27.40
CA PHE A 358 0.46 10.72 -28.82
C PHE A 358 -0.67 9.83 -29.37
N LEU A 359 -1.03 8.76 -28.65
CA LEU A 359 -2.13 7.87 -29.05
C LEU A 359 -3.49 8.57 -29.02
N ASP A 360 -3.72 9.43 -28.02
CA ASP A 360 -4.96 10.20 -27.92
C ASP A 360 -5.06 11.25 -29.05
N LEU A 361 -3.94 11.85 -29.50
CA LEU A 361 -3.93 12.75 -30.66
C LEU A 361 -4.32 12.03 -31.96
N VAL A 362 -3.82 10.80 -32.15
CA VAL A 362 -4.22 9.97 -33.31
C VAL A 362 -5.70 9.57 -33.20
N LEU A 363 -6.18 9.23 -31.99
CA LEU A 363 -7.61 8.98 -31.75
C LEU A 363 -8.49 10.21 -31.98
N ILE A 364 -8.04 11.42 -31.63
CA ILE A 364 -8.76 12.66 -31.92
C ILE A 364 -8.84 12.90 -33.41
N PHE A 365 -7.75 12.68 -34.15
CA PHE A 365 -7.75 12.77 -35.60
C PHE A 365 -8.81 11.84 -36.21
N ASP A 366 -8.89 10.60 -35.74
CA ASP A 366 -9.97 9.68 -36.12
C ASP A 366 -11.34 10.19 -35.70
N GLY A 367 -11.46 10.74 -34.50
CA GLY A 367 -12.68 11.38 -34.01
C GLY A 367 -13.15 12.53 -34.90
N VAL A 368 -12.24 13.35 -35.44
CA VAL A 368 -12.57 14.40 -36.41
C VAL A 368 -13.08 13.78 -37.72
N MET A 369 -12.43 12.73 -38.20
CA MET A 369 -12.89 12.00 -39.39
C MET A 369 -14.27 11.36 -39.19
N VAL A 370 -14.54 10.83 -37.99
CA VAL A 370 -15.86 10.35 -37.57
C VAL A 370 -16.88 11.50 -37.61
N PHE A 371 -16.58 12.61 -36.93
CA PHE A 371 -17.46 13.77 -36.83
C PHE A 371 -17.87 14.30 -38.21
N LEU A 372 -16.90 14.49 -39.11
CA LEU A 372 -17.16 14.96 -40.48
C LEU A 372 -18.01 13.98 -41.28
N SER A 373 -17.74 12.67 -41.14
CA SER A 373 -18.45 11.63 -41.90
C SER A 373 -19.87 11.43 -41.42
N ALA A 374 -20.07 11.42 -40.10
CA ALA A 374 -21.35 11.22 -39.45
C ALA A 374 -22.31 12.41 -39.70
N ASN A 375 -21.78 13.63 -39.80
CA ASN A 375 -22.54 14.84 -40.15
C ASN A 375 -22.71 15.04 -41.67
N ASN A 376 -22.28 14.08 -42.50
CA ASN A 376 -22.38 14.13 -43.96
C ASN A 376 -21.76 15.41 -44.57
N VAL A 377 -20.65 15.89 -43.99
CA VAL A 377 -19.96 17.09 -44.49
C VAL A 377 -19.31 16.77 -45.83
N ARG A 378 -19.70 17.49 -46.88
CA ARG A 378 -19.10 17.35 -48.22
C ARG A 378 -17.87 18.25 -48.32
N SER A 379 -16.68 17.67 -48.15
CA SER A 379 -15.39 18.35 -48.23
C SER A 379 -14.41 17.49 -49.03
N ALA A 380 -13.34 18.09 -49.56
CA ALA A 380 -12.26 17.35 -50.20
C ALA A 380 -11.68 16.26 -49.28
N LEU A 381 -11.68 16.49 -47.96
CA LEU A 381 -11.20 15.55 -46.95
C LEU A 381 -12.13 14.33 -46.75
N THR A 382 -13.41 14.44 -47.10
CA THR A 382 -14.39 13.35 -46.93
C THR A 382 -14.57 12.51 -48.20
N VAL A 383 -13.95 12.92 -49.31
CA VAL A 383 -13.85 12.10 -50.53
C VAL A 383 -13.08 10.83 -50.21
N ALA A 384 -13.64 9.67 -50.57
CA ALA A 384 -13.12 8.37 -50.14
C ALA A 384 -11.62 8.17 -50.45
N SER A 385 -11.15 8.55 -51.65
CA SER A 385 -9.73 8.43 -52.04
C SER A 385 -8.81 9.29 -51.17
N VAL A 386 -9.16 10.56 -50.95
CA VAL A 386 -8.40 11.50 -50.12
C VAL A 386 -8.43 11.06 -48.66
N LYS A 387 -9.59 10.60 -48.18
CA LYS A 387 -9.77 10.08 -46.82
C LYS A 387 -8.90 8.85 -46.56
N VAL A 388 -8.86 7.87 -47.48
CA VAL A 388 -7.94 6.72 -47.37
C VAL A 388 -6.50 7.20 -47.30
N LEU A 389 -6.09 8.10 -48.21
CA LEU A 389 -4.73 8.62 -48.24
C LEU A 389 -4.35 9.28 -46.90
N CYS A 390 -5.23 10.12 -46.37
CA CYS A 390 -5.02 10.84 -45.11
C CYS A 390 -4.95 9.88 -43.91
N LEU A 391 -5.91 8.96 -43.78
CA LEU A 391 -5.91 7.93 -42.73
C LEU A 391 -4.65 7.06 -42.80
N THR A 392 -4.29 6.60 -44.01
CA THR A 392 -3.10 5.78 -44.24
C THR A 392 -1.83 6.54 -43.89
N PHE A 393 -1.71 7.79 -44.32
CA PHE A 393 -0.56 8.63 -44.01
C PHE A 393 -0.39 8.82 -42.51
N VAL A 394 -1.44 9.28 -41.81
CA VAL A 394 -1.38 9.55 -40.37
C VAL A 394 -1.07 8.29 -39.57
N HIS A 395 -1.71 7.16 -39.86
CA HIS A 395 -1.46 5.92 -39.12
C HIS A 395 -0.11 5.28 -39.46
N THR A 396 0.34 5.35 -40.71
CA THR A 396 1.68 4.87 -41.07
C THR A 396 2.74 5.68 -40.35
N TRP A 397 2.60 7.01 -40.33
CA TRP A 397 3.47 7.88 -39.53
C TRP A 397 3.37 7.58 -38.03
N ALA A 398 2.18 7.33 -37.51
CA ALA A 398 2.00 6.97 -36.11
C ALA A 398 2.74 5.67 -35.75
N ILE A 399 2.65 4.66 -36.61
CA ILE A 399 3.38 3.39 -36.45
C ILE A 399 4.89 3.63 -36.52
N VAL A 400 5.39 4.42 -37.48
CA VAL A 400 6.81 4.75 -37.62
C VAL A 400 7.32 5.47 -36.38
N VAL A 401 6.62 6.52 -35.92
CA VAL A 401 6.99 7.30 -34.73
C VAL A 401 6.99 6.41 -33.48
N LEU A 402 5.94 5.61 -33.26
CA LEU A 402 5.87 4.68 -32.13
C LEU A 402 6.98 3.62 -32.19
N SER A 403 7.30 3.11 -33.38
CA SER A 403 8.37 2.12 -33.57
C SER A 403 9.73 2.69 -33.24
N VAL A 404 10.06 3.87 -33.78
CA VAL A 404 11.30 4.60 -33.48
C VAL A 404 11.38 4.90 -31.98
N TRP A 405 10.29 5.41 -31.40
CA TRP A 405 10.21 5.73 -29.98
C TRP A 405 10.40 4.50 -29.09
N CYS A 406 9.79 3.36 -29.43
CA CYS A 406 9.98 2.08 -28.74
C CYS A 406 11.42 1.60 -28.80
N VAL A 407 12.09 1.72 -29.95
CA VAL A 407 13.52 1.39 -30.11
C VAL A 407 14.38 2.31 -29.24
N LEU A 408 14.15 3.62 -29.28
CA LEU A 408 14.88 4.59 -28.47
C LEU A 408 14.72 4.31 -26.97
N LEU A 409 13.51 3.96 -26.53
CA LEU A 409 13.27 3.59 -25.13
C LEU A 409 13.85 2.25 -24.76
N PHE A 410 13.82 1.26 -25.65
CA PHE A 410 14.50 0.00 -25.41
C PHE A 410 16.00 0.23 -25.21
N LEU A 411 16.62 1.08 -26.04
CA LEU A 411 18.03 1.45 -25.91
C LEU A 411 18.30 2.25 -24.62
N ALA A 412 17.46 3.22 -24.29
CA ALA A 412 17.58 4.02 -23.07
C ALA A 412 17.36 3.19 -21.80
N TRP A 413 16.39 2.28 -21.82
CA TRP A 413 16.13 1.30 -20.77
C TRP A 413 17.31 0.34 -20.59
N ARG A 414 17.85 -0.21 -21.69
CA ARG A 414 19.03 -1.08 -21.67
C ARG A 414 20.28 -0.35 -21.15
N ARG A 415 20.41 0.95 -21.42
CA ARG A 415 21.47 1.82 -20.87
C ARG A 415 21.17 2.30 -19.45
N MET A 416 20.06 1.87 -18.84
CA MET A 416 19.61 2.26 -17.50
C MET A 416 19.37 3.78 -17.34
N GLN A 417 19.17 4.51 -18.44
CA GLN A 417 18.85 5.94 -18.43
C GLN A 417 17.39 6.20 -18.06
N VAL A 418 16.50 5.25 -18.40
CA VAL A 418 15.09 5.27 -18.02
C VAL A 418 14.80 3.97 -17.30
N THR A 419 14.50 4.05 -16.01
CA THR A 419 14.13 2.89 -15.19
C THR A 419 12.84 3.15 -14.45
N TRP A 420 12.20 2.07 -14.00
CA TRP A 420 11.01 2.18 -13.14
C TRP A 420 11.37 3.01 -11.88
N PRO A 421 10.49 3.90 -11.39
CA PRO A 421 10.88 4.93 -10.40
C PRO A 421 11.61 4.38 -9.17
N THR A 422 11.22 3.21 -8.66
CA THR A 422 11.87 2.56 -7.52
C THR A 422 13.24 1.95 -7.84
N HIS A 423 13.53 1.60 -9.09
CA HIS A 423 14.84 1.09 -9.49
C HIS A 423 15.94 2.16 -9.50
N LEU A 424 15.60 3.43 -9.73
CA LEU A 424 16.56 4.54 -9.60
C LEU A 424 17.11 4.64 -8.17
N ARG A 425 16.25 4.40 -7.18
CA ARG A 425 16.61 4.44 -5.74
C ARG A 425 17.30 3.15 -5.26
N MET A 426 17.16 2.03 -5.98
CA MET A 426 17.76 0.74 -5.63
C MET A 426 19.26 0.59 -5.94
N ARG A 427 19.87 1.42 -6.79
CA ARG A 427 21.32 1.34 -7.06
C ARG A 427 22.18 1.54 -5.80
N ALA A 428 21.66 2.23 -4.79
CA ALA A 428 22.29 2.38 -3.48
C ALA A 428 22.16 1.12 -2.59
N LEU A 429 21.18 0.25 -2.87
CA LEU A 429 20.80 -0.92 -2.05
C LEU A 429 21.46 -2.24 -2.48
N GLU A 430 21.93 -2.37 -3.73
CA GLU A 430 22.72 -3.55 -4.15
C GLU A 430 24.00 -3.73 -3.31
N LEU A 431 24.50 -2.65 -2.70
CA LEU A 431 25.61 -2.70 -1.74
C LEU A 431 25.19 -3.28 -0.38
N LEU A 432 23.99 -2.96 0.14
CA LEU A 432 23.48 -3.51 1.40
C LEU A 432 23.00 -4.97 1.27
N HIS A 433 22.46 -5.35 0.11
CA HIS A 433 21.90 -6.69 -0.10
C HIS A 433 22.99 -7.78 -0.20
N LYS A 434 24.24 -7.40 -0.52
CA LYS A 434 25.38 -8.33 -0.50
C LYS A 434 25.75 -8.79 0.91
N ASP A 435 25.42 -8.01 1.94
CA ASP A 435 25.75 -8.34 3.34
C ASP A 435 24.66 -9.18 4.03
N TYR A 436 23.43 -9.17 3.51
CA TYR A 436 22.27 -9.84 4.12
C TYR A 436 21.86 -11.18 3.47
N ALA A 437 22.46 -11.57 2.33
CA ALA A 437 22.12 -12.80 1.62
C ALA A 437 22.83 -14.06 2.14
N SER A 438 23.06 -14.15 3.46
CA SER A 438 23.58 -15.32 4.16
C SER A 438 22.59 -15.74 5.25
N PRO A 439 21.68 -16.70 5.00
CA PRO A 439 20.73 -17.16 6.00
C PRO A 439 21.35 -18.30 6.79
N THR A 440 22.02 -18.00 7.90
CA THR A 440 22.39 -19.02 8.88
C THR A 440 21.35 -19.08 9.98
N LEU A 441 20.51 -20.11 9.89
CA LEU A 441 19.77 -20.83 10.94
C LEU A 441 18.92 -20.03 11.93
N VAL A 442 17.78 -20.64 12.28
CA VAL A 442 16.98 -20.31 13.45
C VAL A 442 17.88 -20.34 14.68
N LYS A 443 17.90 -19.25 15.44
CA LYS A 443 18.76 -19.07 16.60
C LYS A 443 17.95 -18.53 17.79
N PRO A 444 18.39 -18.80 19.04
CA PRO A 444 17.55 -18.78 20.24
C PRO A 444 17.05 -17.38 20.61
N THR A 445 16.12 -17.29 21.58
CA THR A 445 15.46 -16.06 22.06
C THR A 445 16.39 -14.87 22.32
N VAL A 446 17.63 -15.12 22.74
CA VAL A 446 18.67 -14.08 22.94
C VAL A 446 19.04 -13.37 21.63
N GLU A 447 19.00 -14.08 20.51
CA GLU A 447 19.32 -13.54 19.19
C GLU A 447 18.14 -12.82 18.52
N LEU A 448 16.90 -13.12 18.91
CA LEU A 448 15.73 -12.29 18.56
C LEU A 448 15.88 -10.88 19.16
N GLY A 449 16.39 -10.76 20.38
CA GLY A 449 16.76 -9.48 20.99
C GLY A 449 17.92 -8.78 20.26
N ALA A 450 18.95 -9.53 19.87
CA ALA A 450 20.06 -8.99 19.07
C ALA A 450 19.60 -8.54 17.66
N MET A 451 18.66 -9.28 17.06
CA MET A 451 18.09 -8.97 15.75
C MET A 451 17.15 -7.76 15.83
N ALA A 452 16.34 -7.63 16.89
CA ALA A 452 15.53 -6.44 17.13
C ALA A 452 16.41 -5.20 17.32
N THR A 453 17.47 -5.29 18.12
CA THR A 453 18.41 -4.18 18.33
C THR A 453 19.18 -3.83 17.05
N ALA A 454 19.61 -4.81 16.25
CA ALA A 454 20.22 -4.58 14.94
C ALA A 454 19.25 -3.93 13.95
N LEU A 455 18.01 -4.43 13.85
CA LEU A 455 16.96 -3.83 13.00
C LEU A 455 16.64 -2.40 13.44
N GLN A 456 16.64 -2.11 14.75
CA GLN A 456 16.39 -0.79 15.29
C GLN A 456 17.57 0.17 15.06
N ALA A 457 18.81 -0.34 15.14
CA ALA A 457 20.00 0.40 14.73
C ALA A 457 19.95 0.76 13.24
N HIS A 458 19.61 -0.21 12.37
CA HIS A 458 19.46 0.03 10.94
C HIS A 458 18.26 0.92 10.60
N ALA A 459 17.15 0.82 11.34
CA ALA A 459 16.05 1.75 11.21
C ALA A 459 16.50 3.18 11.58
N SER A 460 17.34 3.34 12.60
CA SER A 460 17.89 4.63 12.99
C SER A 460 18.88 5.20 11.96
N ASP A 461 19.69 4.35 11.34
CA ASP A 461 20.58 4.74 10.25
C ASP A 461 19.78 5.09 8.99
N ALA A 462 18.75 4.32 8.67
CA ALA A 462 17.79 4.62 7.61
C ALA A 462 17.09 5.96 7.86
N LEU A 463 16.72 6.29 9.11
CA LEU A 463 16.15 7.59 9.46
C LEU A 463 17.13 8.73 9.23
N ARG A 464 18.39 8.56 9.67
CA ARG A 464 19.47 9.55 9.45
C ARG A 464 19.68 9.83 7.97
N LEU A 465 19.57 8.78 7.14
CA LEU A 465 19.67 8.86 5.69
C LEU A 465 18.36 9.28 5.00
N ARG A 466 17.28 9.54 5.76
CA ARG A 466 15.92 9.78 5.25
C ARG A 466 15.47 8.73 4.22
N HIS A 467 15.83 7.48 4.49
CA HIS A 467 15.63 6.36 3.59
C HIS A 467 14.18 5.84 3.65
N LEU A 468 13.62 5.50 2.50
CA LEU A 468 12.22 5.05 2.35
C LEU A 468 11.87 3.82 3.22
N LEU A 469 12.85 2.94 3.46
CA LEU A 469 12.66 1.74 4.27
C LEU A 469 12.63 2.00 5.78
N HIS A 470 12.90 3.22 6.25
CA HIS A 470 12.92 3.50 7.68
C HIS A 470 11.66 3.01 8.39
N ARG A 471 10.47 3.37 7.86
CA ARG A 471 9.19 2.94 8.44
C ARG A 471 9.05 1.41 8.43
N SER A 472 9.31 0.75 7.31
CA SER A 472 9.18 -0.71 7.22
C SER A 472 10.18 -1.46 8.11
N LEU A 473 11.42 -0.96 8.24
CA LEU A 473 12.43 -1.52 9.14
C LEU A 473 12.08 -1.28 10.61
N HIS A 474 11.53 -0.11 10.92
CA HIS A 474 11.06 0.22 12.25
C HIS A 474 9.85 -0.64 12.66
N ASP A 475 8.86 -0.79 11.77
CA ASP A 475 7.71 -1.67 11.99
C ASP A 475 8.16 -3.12 12.16
N LEU A 476 9.09 -3.59 11.32
CA LEU A 476 9.66 -4.94 11.47
C LEU A 476 10.39 -5.09 12.80
N ALA A 477 11.19 -4.10 13.21
CA ALA A 477 11.88 -4.11 14.50
C ALA A 477 10.86 -4.19 15.65
N LEU A 478 9.76 -3.44 15.59
CA LEU A 478 8.69 -3.48 16.59
C LEU A 478 7.98 -4.85 16.62
N HIS A 479 7.71 -5.46 15.46
CA HIS A 479 7.10 -6.79 15.40
C HIS A 479 8.05 -7.87 15.93
N VAL A 480 9.35 -7.81 15.58
CA VAL A 480 10.37 -8.74 16.10
C VAL A 480 10.57 -8.54 17.60
N GLN A 481 10.55 -7.29 18.08
CA GLN A 481 10.61 -6.96 19.50
C GLN A 481 9.39 -7.48 20.25
N ALA A 482 8.18 -7.33 19.70
CA ALA A 482 6.96 -7.86 20.28
C ALA A 482 6.99 -9.40 20.35
N ALA A 483 7.42 -10.06 19.27
CA ALA A 483 7.62 -11.51 19.24
C ALA A 483 8.71 -11.96 20.22
N TYR A 484 9.79 -11.19 20.38
CA TYR A 484 10.80 -11.43 21.41
C TYR A 484 10.19 -11.37 22.81
N VAL A 485 9.43 -10.31 23.13
CA VAL A 485 8.77 -10.15 24.44
C VAL A 485 7.77 -11.27 24.70
N GLU A 486 6.97 -11.66 23.71
CA GLU A 486 6.00 -12.76 23.81
C GLU A 486 6.70 -14.12 23.95
N SER A 487 7.78 -14.36 23.21
CA SER A 487 8.61 -15.58 23.33
C SER A 487 9.33 -15.64 24.68
N ALA A 488 9.83 -14.51 25.19
CA ALA A 488 10.44 -14.40 26.51
C ALA A 488 9.40 -14.68 27.61
N ALA A 489 8.18 -14.17 27.46
CA ALA A 489 7.07 -14.39 28.40
C ALA A 489 6.54 -15.82 28.38
N THR A 490 6.51 -16.49 27.22
CA THR A 490 6.05 -17.88 27.05
C THR A 490 7.14 -18.92 27.31
N SER A 491 8.42 -18.53 27.26
CA SER A 491 9.58 -19.37 27.65
C SER A 491 9.70 -19.62 29.15
N ALA A 492 8.65 -19.32 29.93
CA ALA A 492 8.52 -19.64 31.35
C ALA A 492 8.42 -21.15 31.59
N MET A 493 9.47 -21.89 31.28
CA MET A 493 9.85 -23.02 32.11
C MET A 493 10.34 -22.44 33.45
N PRO A 494 9.84 -22.92 34.60
CA PRO A 494 10.25 -22.42 35.90
C PRO A 494 11.75 -22.65 36.06
N SER A 495 12.49 -21.58 36.39
CA SER A 495 13.95 -21.56 36.50
C SER A 495 14.52 -22.67 37.39
N SER A 496 13.72 -23.21 38.31
CA SER A 496 14.10 -24.33 39.18
C SER A 496 14.40 -25.64 38.44
N LEU A 497 13.77 -25.91 37.29
CA LEU A 497 14.11 -27.10 36.48
C LEU A 497 15.37 -26.88 35.64
N LEU A 498 15.61 -25.64 35.21
CA LEU A 498 16.80 -25.26 34.46
C LEU A 498 18.03 -25.28 35.37
N ASP A 499 17.91 -24.81 36.62
CA ASP A 499 18.97 -24.93 37.63
C ASP A 499 19.29 -26.41 37.90
N SER A 500 18.28 -27.30 37.98
CA SER A 500 18.53 -28.74 38.13
C SER A 500 19.23 -29.39 36.92
N CYS A 501 18.93 -28.92 35.70
CA CYS A 501 19.58 -29.38 34.48
C CYS A 501 20.98 -28.80 34.33
N VAL A 502 21.20 -27.55 34.71
CA VAL A 502 22.50 -26.89 34.72
C VAL A 502 23.40 -27.50 35.79
N ASP A 503 22.88 -27.84 36.97
CA ASP A 503 23.59 -28.57 38.01
C ASP A 503 23.91 -30.00 37.58
N SER A 504 22.98 -30.69 36.90
CA SER A 504 23.24 -32.00 36.29
C SER A 504 24.33 -31.91 35.22
N PHE A 505 24.29 -30.89 34.36
CA PHE A 505 25.26 -30.69 33.29
C PHE A 505 26.63 -30.26 33.83
N ALA A 506 26.66 -29.43 34.87
CA ALA A 506 27.88 -29.03 35.58
C ALA A 506 28.52 -30.25 36.27
N SER A 507 27.72 -31.11 36.90
CA SER A 507 28.20 -32.37 37.48
C SER A 507 28.74 -33.33 36.42
N GLU A 508 28.14 -33.36 35.23
CA GLU A 508 28.63 -34.14 34.09
C GLU A 508 29.93 -33.55 33.49
N LEU A 509 30.07 -32.22 33.52
CA LEU A 509 31.26 -31.50 33.11
C LEU A 509 32.42 -31.70 34.08
N GLU A 510 32.17 -31.72 35.39
CA GLU A 510 33.15 -32.09 36.43
C GLU A 510 33.59 -33.54 36.28
N ARG A 511 32.66 -34.45 35.99
CA ARG A 511 32.96 -35.85 35.63
C ARG A 511 33.78 -35.97 34.35
N TYR A 512 33.56 -35.07 33.39
CA TYR A 512 34.35 -34.95 32.17
C TYR A 512 35.74 -34.36 32.44
N GLN A 513 35.87 -33.39 33.37
CA GLN A 513 37.14 -32.85 33.84
C GLN A 513 37.97 -33.88 34.60
N GLU A 514 37.36 -34.69 35.46
CA GLU A 514 38.01 -35.83 36.12
C GLU A 514 38.50 -36.87 35.10
N LYS A 515 37.68 -37.18 34.08
CA LYS A 515 38.10 -38.04 32.95
C LYS A 515 39.22 -37.40 32.12
N HIS A 516 39.24 -36.08 31.99
CA HIS A 516 40.30 -35.33 31.31
C HIS A 516 41.60 -35.20 32.13
N ALA A 517 41.54 -35.35 33.46
CA ALA A 517 42.71 -35.39 34.34
C ALA A 517 43.52 -36.70 34.18
N ILE A 518 42.92 -37.74 33.60
CA ILE A 518 43.56 -39.03 33.29
C ILE A 518 44.48 -38.93 32.06
N LEU A 519 44.42 -37.84 31.27
CA LEU A 519 45.26 -37.64 30.10
C LEU A 519 46.63 -37.03 30.44
N HIS A 520 47.69 -37.75 30.09
CA HIS A 520 49.08 -37.37 30.36
C HIS A 520 49.45 -35.99 29.76
N PRO A 521 50.12 -35.10 30.53
CA PRO A 521 50.29 -33.67 30.22
C PRO A 521 50.96 -33.37 28.87
N ARG A 522 51.86 -34.25 28.39
CA ARG A 522 52.52 -34.09 27.08
C ARG A 522 51.56 -34.13 25.86
N LYS A 523 50.43 -34.84 25.93
CA LYS A 523 49.43 -34.88 24.83
C LYS A 523 48.49 -33.68 24.87
N ARG A 524 48.27 -33.12 26.06
CA ARG A 524 47.47 -31.91 26.30
C ARG A 524 48.18 -30.67 25.76
N ASP A 525 49.49 -30.58 25.97
CA ASP A 525 50.33 -29.50 25.45
C ASP A 525 50.43 -29.47 23.92
N ALA A 526 50.42 -30.63 23.25
CA ALA A 526 50.50 -30.71 21.79
C ALA A 526 49.21 -30.20 21.11
N LEU A 527 48.04 -30.55 21.67
CA LEU A 527 46.74 -30.08 21.18
C LEU A 527 46.50 -28.60 21.46
N PHE A 528 47.00 -28.08 22.58
CA PHE A 528 46.91 -26.66 22.90
C PHE A 528 47.85 -25.82 22.01
N LYS A 529 49.07 -26.31 21.74
CA LYS A 529 50.05 -25.63 20.87
C LYS A 529 49.60 -25.58 19.41
N LEU A 530 48.95 -26.62 18.88
CA LEU A 530 48.40 -26.62 17.51
C LEU A 530 47.24 -25.62 17.34
N ARG A 531 46.42 -25.44 18.38
CA ARG A 531 45.27 -24.54 18.36
C ARG A 531 45.66 -23.06 18.50
N VAL A 532 46.71 -22.78 19.27
CA VAL A 532 47.26 -21.42 19.47
C VAL A 532 48.06 -20.94 18.26
N LEU A 533 48.74 -21.83 17.53
CA LEU A 533 49.52 -21.49 16.33
C LEU A 533 48.67 -21.13 15.10
N HIS A 534 47.44 -21.63 14.98
CA HIS A 534 46.60 -21.33 13.81
C HIS A 534 45.80 -20.01 13.95
N THR A 535 45.63 -19.51 15.18
CA THR A 535 44.89 -18.27 15.44
C THR A 535 45.77 -17.02 15.56
N LEU A 536 47.11 -17.18 15.62
CA LEU A 536 48.04 -16.07 15.89
C LEU A 536 48.82 -15.57 14.66
N VAL A 537 48.55 -16.04 13.44
CA VAL A 537 49.36 -15.67 12.26
C VAL A 537 48.87 -14.40 11.53
N ASP A 538 47.60 -13.99 11.57
CA ASP A 538 47.16 -12.91 10.64
C ASP A 538 46.65 -11.61 11.26
N GLU A 539 46.57 -11.47 12.59
CA GLU A 539 46.25 -10.18 13.17
C GLU A 539 47.13 -9.92 14.38
N HIS A 540 48.31 -9.33 14.17
CA HIS A 540 48.86 -8.17 14.90
C HIS A 540 50.37 -8.03 14.65
N SER A 541 50.75 -7.15 13.73
CA SER A 541 52.00 -6.40 13.87
C SER A 541 51.75 -4.93 13.52
N GLY A 542 51.45 -4.14 14.54
CA GLY A 542 51.40 -2.68 14.42
C GLY A 542 52.79 -2.05 14.41
N LYS A 543 52.86 -0.74 14.12
CA LYS A 543 53.31 0.32 15.06
C LYS A 543 53.39 1.71 14.36
N PRO A 544 53.48 2.80 15.16
CA PRO A 544 53.05 4.16 14.82
C PRO A 544 54.20 5.14 14.52
N THR A 545 53.88 6.33 14.00
CA THR A 545 54.64 7.57 14.21
C THR A 545 53.77 8.83 14.08
N SER A 546 54.21 9.85 14.81
CA SER A 546 53.61 11.13 15.23
C SER A 546 53.59 12.29 14.21
N LYS A 547 52.85 13.36 14.58
CA LYS A 547 52.78 14.76 14.06
C LYS A 547 51.99 14.88 12.73
N GLU A 548 51.06 15.82 12.56
CA GLU A 548 51.13 17.25 12.88
C GLU A 548 49.73 17.91 13.08
N LEU A 549 49.78 19.19 13.43
CA LEU A 549 48.80 20.12 13.97
C LEU A 549 47.74 20.61 12.95
N SER A 550 46.44 20.53 13.29
CA SER A 550 45.45 21.56 12.92
C SER A 550 44.19 21.46 13.77
N THR A 551 43.97 22.52 14.55
CA THR A 551 42.76 22.94 15.29
C THR A 551 41.41 22.42 14.76
N PRO A 552 40.55 21.86 15.62
CA PRO A 552 39.11 21.95 15.46
C PRO A 552 38.59 23.12 16.30
N SER A 553 37.90 24.04 15.63
CA SER A 553 36.94 24.93 16.28
C SER A 553 35.92 24.07 17.04
N PHE A 554 35.87 24.24 18.36
CA PHE A 554 34.79 23.74 19.18
C PHE A 554 33.51 24.48 18.80
N SER A 555 32.75 23.94 17.85
CA SER A 555 31.32 24.20 17.82
C SER A 555 30.72 23.46 19.02
N ALA A 556 30.01 24.22 19.86
CA ALA A 556 29.24 23.69 20.98
C ALA A 556 28.42 22.47 20.52
N PRO A 557 28.27 21.42 21.35
CA PRO A 557 27.43 20.29 21.01
C PRO A 557 26.05 20.85 20.68
N SER A 558 25.63 20.77 19.41
CA SER A 558 24.28 21.16 19.03
C SER A 558 23.37 20.26 19.85
N MET A 559 22.64 20.85 20.80
CA MET A 559 21.54 20.20 21.48
C MET A 559 20.72 19.48 20.42
N ARG A 560 20.82 18.15 20.36
CA ARG A 560 19.95 17.34 19.50
C ARG A 560 18.54 17.62 20.01
N ARG A 561 17.77 18.44 19.28
CA ARG A 561 16.32 18.49 19.47
C ARG A 561 15.84 17.04 19.40
N ALA A 562 15.24 16.56 20.49
CA ALA A 562 14.57 15.28 20.50
C ALA A 562 13.63 15.22 19.28
N PRO A 563 13.54 14.07 18.59
CA PRO A 563 12.64 13.92 17.46
C PRO A 563 11.24 14.27 17.94
N LEU A 564 10.64 15.28 17.31
CA LEU A 564 9.26 15.72 17.55
C LEU A 564 8.24 14.57 17.40
N ASP A 565 8.66 13.45 16.81
CA ASP A 565 7.87 12.24 16.55
C ASP A 565 7.38 11.52 17.82
N ASP A 566 8.08 11.64 18.96
CA ASP A 566 7.61 11.09 20.24
C ASP A 566 6.59 11.99 20.95
N MET A 567 6.43 13.23 20.48
CA MET A 567 5.30 14.09 20.79
C MET A 567 4.42 14.21 19.55
N LEU A 568 3.75 13.11 19.19
CA LEU A 568 2.56 13.15 18.33
C LEU A 568 1.52 14.05 19.01
N VAL A 569 1.65 15.35 18.78
CA VAL A 569 0.67 16.36 19.09
C VAL A 569 -0.54 15.99 18.25
N ALA A 570 -1.56 15.39 18.87
CA ALA A 570 -2.78 15.09 18.16
C ALA A 570 -3.39 16.42 17.70
N THR A 571 -3.82 16.48 16.45
CA THR A 571 -4.45 17.67 15.87
C THR A 571 -5.83 17.96 16.46
N ASP A 572 -6.38 17.05 17.27
CA ASP A 572 -7.71 17.19 17.86
C ASP A 572 -7.63 17.79 19.28
N PRO A 573 -7.95 19.09 19.45
CA PRO A 573 -7.97 19.75 20.76
C PRO A 573 -9.05 19.19 21.70
N ALA A 574 -9.99 18.36 21.22
CA ALA A 574 -11.01 17.71 22.05
C ALA A 574 -10.48 16.49 22.83
N LEU A 575 -9.21 16.11 22.63
CA LEU A 575 -8.53 15.04 23.38
C LEU A 575 -7.50 15.59 24.38
N TYR A 576 -7.60 16.87 24.74
CA TYR A 576 -6.70 17.55 25.66
C TYR A 576 -7.46 18.37 26.71
N VAL A 577 -6.96 18.34 27.94
CA VAL A 577 -7.37 19.30 28.97
C VAL A 577 -6.82 20.68 28.59
N TRP A 578 -7.66 21.72 28.59
CA TRP A 578 -7.13 23.07 28.31
C TRP A 578 -6.61 23.71 29.59
N PHE A 579 -5.40 24.24 29.49
CA PHE A 579 -4.67 24.88 30.57
C PHE A 579 -5.00 26.37 30.64
N SER A 580 -5.22 26.87 31.85
CA SER A 580 -5.25 28.32 32.16
C SER A 580 -3.91 28.84 32.69
N TRP A 581 -2.92 27.94 32.85
CA TRP A 581 -1.60 28.21 33.39
C TRP A 581 -0.53 27.83 32.37
N ASP A 582 0.42 28.73 32.12
CA ASP A 582 1.61 28.45 31.33
C ASP A 582 2.82 28.18 32.25
N PRO A 583 3.26 26.92 32.42
CA PRO A 583 4.42 26.58 33.24
C PRO A 583 5.71 27.23 32.72
N SER A 584 5.78 27.62 31.44
CA SER A 584 7.00 28.24 30.90
C SER A 584 7.31 29.61 31.50
N MET A 585 6.30 30.33 31.99
CA MET A 585 6.47 31.67 32.55
C MET A 585 7.00 31.66 33.99
N SER A 586 6.79 30.57 34.73
CA SER A 586 7.10 30.48 36.17
C SER A 586 8.06 29.37 36.55
N LEU A 587 8.18 28.32 35.74
CA LEU A 587 9.00 27.13 36.03
C LEU A 587 10.19 26.96 35.10
N LEU A 588 10.08 27.41 33.84
CA LEU A 588 11.08 27.15 32.82
C LEU A 588 11.91 28.39 32.57
N VAL A 589 13.16 28.36 33.02
CA VAL A 589 14.08 29.47 32.78
C VAL A 589 14.62 29.35 31.36
N ALA A 590 14.38 30.36 30.52
CA ALA A 590 14.70 30.31 29.10
C ALA A 590 16.21 30.17 28.82
N THR A 591 17.10 30.85 29.57
CA THR A 591 18.54 30.89 29.23
C THR A 591 19.49 31.42 30.33
N CYS A 592 19.13 31.46 31.62
CA CYS A 592 20.10 31.93 32.64
C CYS A 592 21.05 30.81 33.08
N GLY A 593 22.21 30.74 32.43
CA GLY A 593 23.42 30.08 32.97
C GLY A 593 23.35 28.56 33.07
N ALA A 594 23.01 27.86 31.97
CA ALA A 594 23.11 26.41 31.92
C ALA A 594 24.55 25.95 32.28
N PRO A 595 24.74 25.08 33.29
CA PRO A 595 26.05 24.57 33.67
C PRO A 595 26.63 23.75 32.51
N THR A 596 27.84 24.10 32.08
CA THR A 596 28.44 23.55 30.85
C THR A 596 29.34 22.32 31.01
N PRO A 597 29.57 21.70 32.19
CA PRO A 597 30.19 20.38 32.20
C PRO A 597 29.22 19.30 32.69
N THR A 598 28.96 18.30 31.84
CA THR A 598 28.28 17.02 32.12
C THR A 598 26.74 16.96 32.02
N LEU A 599 26.18 17.44 30.91
CA LEU A 599 24.79 17.10 30.56
C LEU A 599 24.69 15.63 30.13
N LEU A 600 23.90 14.85 30.84
CA LEU A 600 23.52 13.51 30.44
C LEU A 600 22.19 13.54 29.70
N SER A 601 22.11 12.89 28.54
CA SER A 601 20.82 12.69 27.87
C SER A 601 20.07 11.58 28.58
N VAL A 602 18.84 11.87 28.99
CA VAL A 602 17.96 10.95 29.70
C VAL A 602 16.56 11.01 29.12
N ARG A 603 15.76 10.00 29.43
CA ARG A 603 14.32 9.90 29.16
C ARG A 603 13.60 9.60 30.47
N TRP A 604 13.29 10.65 31.22
CA TRP A 604 12.49 10.55 32.44
C TRP A 604 11.12 11.20 32.26
N TYR A 605 10.17 10.79 33.09
CA TYR A 605 8.84 11.40 33.16
C TYR A 605 8.63 12.05 34.53
N LEU A 606 8.22 13.31 34.51
CA LEU A 606 7.97 14.14 35.69
C LEU A 606 6.50 14.57 35.71
N ALA A 607 5.82 14.35 36.83
CA ALA A 607 4.48 14.86 37.10
C ALA A 607 4.59 16.25 37.74
N LEU A 608 4.02 17.25 37.09
CA LEU A 608 3.93 18.62 37.60
C LEU A 608 2.48 18.89 38.00
N TYR A 609 2.24 19.28 39.25
CA TYR A 609 0.90 19.60 39.76
C TYR A 609 0.87 20.98 40.41
N HIS A 610 -0.02 21.84 39.96
CA HIS A 610 -0.21 23.19 40.50
C HIS A 610 -1.29 23.17 41.58
N THR A 611 -0.88 23.26 42.84
CA THR A 611 -1.78 23.02 43.99
C THR A 611 -2.94 24.00 44.08
N THR A 612 -2.74 25.28 43.74
CA THR A 612 -3.82 26.28 43.82
C THR A 612 -4.78 26.29 42.64
N LEU A 613 -4.40 25.68 41.51
CA LEU A 613 -5.22 25.66 40.30
C LEU A 613 -5.82 24.28 40.02
N HIS A 614 -5.46 23.28 40.82
CA HIS A 614 -5.85 21.87 40.62
C HIS A 614 -5.60 21.40 39.18
N MET A 615 -4.43 21.73 38.64
CA MET A 615 -4.05 21.35 37.28
C MET A 615 -2.72 20.61 37.28
N GLY A 616 -2.72 19.44 36.68
CA GLY A 616 -1.53 18.62 36.50
C GLY A 616 -1.14 18.46 35.03
N CYS A 617 0.14 18.30 34.77
CA CYS A 617 0.67 17.91 33.46
C CYS A 617 1.90 17.01 33.61
N ILE A 618 2.20 16.26 32.54
CA ILE A 618 3.38 15.41 32.49
C ILE A 618 4.44 16.08 31.61
N ALA A 619 5.65 16.18 32.14
CA ALA A 619 6.84 16.69 31.48
C ALA A 619 7.81 15.54 31.14
N THR A 620 8.48 15.64 30.00
CA THR A 620 9.50 14.67 29.56
C THR A 620 10.85 15.32 29.79
N VAL A 621 11.70 14.71 30.59
CA VAL A 621 13.07 15.17 30.79
C VAL A 621 13.93 14.60 29.67
N THR A 622 14.62 15.47 28.94
CA THR A 622 15.49 15.11 27.80
C THR A 622 16.98 15.21 28.12
N SER A 623 17.35 16.06 29.09
CA SER A 623 18.71 16.12 29.63
C SER A 623 18.73 16.51 31.09
N ILE A 624 19.73 16.04 31.83
CA ILE A 624 19.98 16.38 33.22
C ILE A 624 21.44 16.78 33.45
N ASP A 625 21.66 17.80 34.25
CA ASP A 625 22.93 18.01 34.95
C ASP A 625 22.88 17.29 36.30
N VAL A 626 23.70 16.25 36.44
CA VAL A 626 23.75 15.41 37.65
C VAL A 626 24.23 16.18 38.88
N ALA A 627 25.15 17.14 38.71
CA ALA A 627 25.74 17.85 39.83
C ALA A 627 24.77 18.89 40.43
N THR A 628 24.01 19.56 39.57
CA THR A 628 23.14 20.67 39.97
C THR A 628 21.65 20.32 39.99
N LEU A 629 21.27 19.13 39.50
CA LEU A 629 19.90 18.63 39.35
C LEU A 629 19.00 19.54 38.51
N TRP A 630 19.61 20.25 37.57
CA TRP A 630 18.87 20.96 36.53
C TRP A 630 18.44 19.98 35.45
N VAL A 631 17.14 19.96 35.17
CA VAL A 631 16.55 19.12 34.14
C VAL A 631 16.02 19.99 33.02
N HIS A 632 16.34 19.63 31.78
CA HIS A 632 15.71 20.18 30.60
C HIS A 632 14.46 19.36 30.31
N LEU A 633 13.32 20.01 30.27
CA LEU A 633 12.03 19.34 30.20
C LEU A 633 11.16 19.90 29.07
N ASP A 634 10.37 19.01 28.49
CA ASP A 634 9.40 19.30 27.43
C ASP A 634 7.97 19.03 27.95
N VAL A 635 7.12 20.04 27.94
CA VAL A 635 5.71 19.99 28.39
C VAL A 635 4.78 20.21 27.21
N LEU A 636 3.75 19.38 27.09
CA LEU A 636 2.71 19.52 26.07
C LEU A 636 1.52 20.26 26.66
N LEU A 637 1.18 21.42 26.08
CA LEU A 637 0.14 22.31 26.59
C LEU A 637 -0.91 22.56 25.50
N CYS A 638 -2.17 22.66 25.91
CA CYS A 638 -3.28 23.07 25.05
C CYS A 638 -3.97 24.26 25.69
N PHE A 639 -3.98 25.41 25.01
CA PHE A 639 -4.69 26.60 25.49
C PHE A 639 -6.00 26.77 24.71
N GLU A 640 -6.94 27.50 25.29
CA GLU A 640 -8.33 27.63 24.82
C GLU A 640 -8.51 28.03 23.35
N HIS A 641 -7.57 28.79 22.78
CA HIS A 641 -7.61 29.25 21.38
C HIS A 641 -6.35 28.89 20.60
N ALA A 642 -5.50 28.01 21.13
CA ALA A 642 -4.23 27.65 20.53
C ALA A 642 -4.21 26.16 20.17
N ALA A 643 -3.61 25.84 19.02
CA ALA A 643 -3.22 24.48 18.73
C ALA A 643 -2.30 23.96 19.86
N PRO A 644 -2.43 22.69 20.26
CA PRO A 644 -1.56 22.13 21.29
C PRO A 644 -0.09 22.34 20.89
N CYS A 645 0.72 22.83 21.83
CA CYS A 645 2.11 23.21 21.60
C CYS A 645 3.02 22.63 22.68
N VAL A 646 4.28 22.41 22.31
CA VAL A 646 5.31 21.93 23.22
C VAL A 646 6.10 23.13 23.73
N ARG A 647 6.24 23.24 25.05
CA ARG A 647 7.11 24.21 25.72
C ARG A 647 8.30 23.48 26.33
N SER A 648 9.50 23.98 26.04
CA SER A 648 10.76 23.42 26.51
C SER A 648 11.49 24.42 27.40
N GLY A 649 12.18 23.94 28.42
CA GLY A 649 13.11 24.75 29.18
C GLY A 649 13.69 24.04 30.39
N TRP A 650 14.43 24.80 31.21
CA TRP A 650 15.18 24.26 32.34
C TRP A 650 14.43 24.46 33.66
N LEU A 651 14.37 23.40 34.47
CA LEU A 651 13.83 23.41 35.83
C LEU A 651 14.87 22.84 36.80
N CYS A 652 15.07 23.53 37.92
CA CYS A 652 15.87 23.01 39.03
C CYS A 652 14.97 22.18 39.96
N LEU A 653 15.20 20.86 40.05
CA LEU A 653 14.37 19.98 40.89
C LEU A 653 14.48 20.32 42.39
N ARG A 654 15.54 21.00 42.83
CA ARG A 654 15.71 21.46 44.23
C ARG A 654 14.97 22.75 44.55
N GLN A 655 14.61 23.54 43.54
CA GLN A 655 14.06 24.89 43.69
C GLN A 655 12.77 25.04 42.87
N VAL A 656 11.88 24.05 42.96
CA VAL A 656 10.56 24.17 42.33
C VAL A 656 9.78 25.25 43.09
N PRO A 657 9.33 26.33 42.43
CA PRO A 657 8.63 27.40 43.12
C PRO A 657 7.26 26.93 43.60
N SER A 658 6.96 27.20 44.88
CA SER A 658 5.60 27.11 45.40
C SER A 658 4.69 28.05 44.59
N PRO A 659 3.54 27.59 44.06
CA PRO A 659 2.72 26.46 44.50
C PRO A 659 2.81 25.16 43.67
N VAL A 660 3.88 24.93 42.91
CA VAL A 660 4.01 23.74 42.04
C VAL A 660 4.76 22.61 42.73
N ASN A 661 4.20 21.41 42.66
CA ASN A 661 4.85 20.18 43.08
C ASN A 661 5.36 19.43 41.84
N ALA A 662 6.64 19.09 41.82
CA ALA A 662 7.24 18.22 40.82
C ALA A 662 7.58 16.87 41.45
N THR A 663 7.01 15.79 40.92
CA THR A 663 7.25 14.43 41.39
C THR A 663 7.72 13.56 40.24
N LEU A 664 8.68 12.70 40.53
CA LEU A 664 9.31 11.90 39.50
C LEU A 664 8.55 10.57 39.35
N LEU A 665 8.09 10.27 38.13
CA LEU A 665 7.22 9.13 37.83
C LEU A 665 8.03 7.90 37.42
N GLN A 666 8.95 8.06 36.46
CA GLN A 666 9.67 6.93 35.89
C GLN A 666 10.99 7.31 35.23
N CYS A 667 11.97 6.42 35.35
CA CYS A 667 13.26 6.47 34.69
C CYS A 667 13.39 5.26 33.75
N ASN A 668 13.59 5.53 32.46
CA ASN A 668 13.76 4.49 31.45
C ASN A 668 15.24 4.14 31.19
N ASP A 669 16.18 4.88 31.78
CA ASP A 669 17.63 4.69 31.52
C ASP A 669 18.34 4.00 32.70
N PRO A 670 19.03 2.86 32.48
CA PRO A 670 19.72 2.14 33.55
C PRO A 670 20.88 2.95 34.16
N ASP A 671 21.57 3.75 33.35
CA ASP A 671 22.76 4.51 33.75
C ASP A 671 22.44 5.60 34.78
N THR A 672 21.18 6.01 34.90
CA THR A 672 20.75 7.10 35.79
C THR A 672 19.85 6.66 36.93
N HIS A 673 19.62 5.35 37.05
CA HIS A 673 18.75 4.77 38.06
C HIS A 673 19.23 5.08 39.50
N HIS A 674 20.54 5.22 39.71
CA HIS A 674 21.11 5.58 41.00
C HIS A 674 20.80 7.04 41.40
N ILE A 675 20.72 7.95 40.43
CA ILE A 675 20.35 9.37 40.65
C ILE A 675 18.85 9.44 40.96
N PHE A 676 18.04 8.69 40.20
CA PHE A 676 16.59 8.58 40.39
C PHE A 676 16.20 8.17 41.83
N ALA A 677 16.96 7.25 42.44
CA ALA A 677 16.69 6.77 43.80
C ALA A 677 16.78 7.88 44.87
N SER A 678 17.52 8.97 44.59
CA SER A 678 17.73 10.09 45.53
C SER A 678 16.71 11.23 45.40
N LEU A 679 15.80 11.16 44.42
CA LEU A 679 14.84 12.22 44.09
C LEU A 679 13.46 11.95 44.70
N PRO A 680 12.64 12.99 44.95
CA PRO A 680 11.27 12.81 45.44
C PRO A 680 10.43 12.02 44.43
N GLN A 681 10.12 10.77 44.78
CA GLN A 681 9.31 9.86 43.98
C GLN A 681 7.82 10.09 44.24
N HIS A 682 7.00 9.77 43.25
CA HIS A 682 5.55 9.75 43.43
C HIS A 682 5.17 8.58 44.35
N THR A 683 5.04 8.84 45.65
CA THR A 683 4.61 7.86 46.67
C THR A 683 3.28 8.30 47.30
N PRO A 684 2.25 7.44 47.34
CA PRO A 684 2.22 6.04 46.90
C PRO A 684 2.18 5.85 45.37
N THR A 685 2.37 4.59 44.94
CA THR A 685 2.16 4.17 43.53
C THR A 685 0.82 4.69 43.03
N PRO A 686 0.75 5.33 41.85
CA PRO A 686 -0.50 5.88 41.35
C PRO A 686 -1.53 4.77 41.22
N SER A 687 -2.66 4.91 41.92
CA SER A 687 -3.77 3.97 41.84
C SER A 687 -4.49 4.15 40.50
N ALA A 688 -5.01 3.05 39.94
CA ALA A 688 -5.92 3.14 38.81
C ALA A 688 -7.16 3.96 39.20
N VAL A 689 -7.64 4.80 38.28
CA VAL A 689 -8.88 5.58 38.46
C VAL A 689 -10.02 4.63 38.81
N SER A 690 -10.66 4.84 39.97
CA SER A 690 -11.70 3.94 40.45
C SER A 690 -12.99 4.08 39.65
N VAL A 691 -13.61 2.96 39.30
CA VAL A 691 -14.88 2.92 38.54
C VAL A 691 -15.99 3.66 39.28
N ALA A 692 -16.03 3.51 40.62
CA ALA A 692 -17.00 4.21 41.46
C ALA A 692 -16.87 5.74 41.38
N ARG A 693 -15.63 6.27 41.32
CA ARG A 693 -15.40 7.72 41.15
C ARG A 693 -15.90 8.20 39.79
N LEU A 694 -15.62 7.46 38.72
CA LEU A 694 -16.12 7.79 37.37
C LEU A 694 -17.65 7.78 37.30
N GLN A 695 -18.29 6.77 37.89
CA GLN A 695 -19.76 6.69 37.95
C GLN A 695 -20.34 7.88 38.73
N SER A 696 -19.78 8.20 39.90
CA SER A 696 -20.23 9.34 40.71
C SER A 696 -20.11 10.68 39.97
N LEU A 697 -19.08 10.84 39.13
CA LEU A 697 -18.86 12.04 38.33
C LEU A 697 -19.80 12.14 37.14
N LEU A 698 -20.21 11.02 36.55
CA LEU A 698 -21.18 10.98 35.47
C LEU A 698 -22.60 11.26 35.99
N GLU A 699 -22.95 10.74 37.18
CA GLU A 699 -24.28 10.86 37.78
C GLU A 699 -24.56 12.23 38.44
N ARG A 700 -23.53 13.01 38.74
CA ARG A 700 -23.69 14.33 39.40
C ARG A 700 -24.60 15.26 38.56
N PRO A 701 -25.41 16.15 39.15
CA PRO A 701 -26.20 17.12 38.39
C PRO A 701 -25.34 18.23 37.76
N ILE A 702 -25.84 18.85 36.68
CA ILE A 702 -25.12 19.89 35.91
C ILE A 702 -24.96 21.21 36.69
N GLU A 703 -25.77 21.45 37.71
CA GLU A 703 -25.79 22.68 38.52
C GLU A 703 -24.46 23.00 39.21
N ARG A 704 -23.59 22.00 39.43
CA ARG A 704 -22.23 22.18 39.96
C ARG A 704 -21.16 22.02 38.89
N ALA A 705 -21.37 22.66 37.74
CA ALA A 705 -20.48 22.51 36.58
C ALA A 705 -19.02 22.87 36.87
N ALA A 706 -18.76 23.90 37.68
CA ALA A 706 -17.39 24.32 38.04
C ALA A 706 -16.64 23.25 38.87
N GLU A 707 -17.29 22.68 39.89
CA GLU A 707 -16.72 21.59 40.69
C GLU A 707 -16.45 20.36 39.82
N ARG A 708 -17.38 20.03 38.91
CA ARG A 708 -17.21 18.90 37.99
C ARG A 708 -16.04 19.08 37.03
N VAL A 709 -15.75 20.31 36.60
CA VAL A 709 -14.59 20.59 35.75
C VAL A 709 -13.30 20.25 36.50
N VAL A 710 -13.17 20.68 37.76
CA VAL A 710 -12.00 20.37 38.60
C VAL A 710 -11.86 18.87 38.82
N ASP A 711 -12.95 18.19 39.19
CA ASP A 711 -12.92 16.75 39.41
C ASP A 711 -12.54 15.95 38.15
N TRP A 712 -13.04 16.37 36.97
CA TRP A 712 -12.66 15.75 35.70
C TRP A 712 -11.21 16.04 35.32
N GLN A 713 -10.66 17.21 35.66
CA GLN A 713 -9.24 17.52 35.47
C GLN A 713 -8.37 16.60 36.31
N ASP A 714 -8.72 16.41 37.59
CA ASP A 714 -7.99 15.50 38.48
C ASP A 714 -8.07 14.05 37.98
N VAL A 715 -9.24 13.57 37.53
CA VAL A 715 -9.39 12.22 36.98
C VAL A 715 -8.57 12.00 35.72
N LEU A 716 -8.57 12.96 34.79
CA LEU A 716 -7.79 12.86 33.55
C LEU A 716 -6.28 12.91 33.86
N TYR A 717 -5.86 13.75 34.81
CA TYR A 717 -4.48 13.81 35.27
C TYR A 717 -4.03 12.49 35.92
N GLU A 718 -4.83 11.94 36.85
CA GLU A 718 -4.55 10.66 37.50
C GLU A 718 -4.45 9.51 36.48
N TRP A 719 -5.35 9.49 35.49
CA TRP A 719 -5.28 8.54 34.40
C TRP A 719 -3.98 8.66 33.60
N GLU A 720 -3.57 9.88 33.23
CA GLU A 720 -2.31 10.07 32.50
C GLU A 720 -1.09 9.66 33.33
N VAL A 721 -1.09 9.98 34.63
CA VAL A 721 -0.02 9.61 35.56
C VAL A 721 0.08 8.10 35.70
N ALA A 722 -1.05 7.42 35.95
CA ALA A 722 -1.10 5.97 36.04
C ALA A 722 -0.67 5.32 34.72
N PHE A 723 -1.16 5.83 33.58
CA PHE A 723 -0.79 5.34 32.26
C PHE A 723 0.72 5.42 32.04
N VAL A 724 1.34 6.58 32.29
CA VAL A 724 2.78 6.76 32.10
C VAL A 724 3.56 5.82 33.02
N TYR A 725 3.13 5.69 34.28
CA TYR A 725 3.77 4.82 35.26
C TYR A 725 3.77 3.33 34.85
N PHE A 726 2.63 2.82 34.38
CA PHE A 726 2.48 1.41 34.00
C PHE A 726 3.02 1.09 32.60
N GLU A 727 2.78 1.96 31.62
CA GLU A 727 3.10 1.72 30.20
C GLU A 727 4.50 2.22 29.80
N LYS A 728 5.20 2.93 30.69
CA LYS A 728 6.55 3.49 30.46
C LYS A 728 6.69 4.42 29.27
N ARG A 729 5.57 5.00 28.82
CA ARG A 729 5.45 5.96 27.71
C ARG A 729 4.27 6.89 27.92
N ARG A 730 4.25 8.03 27.23
CA ARG A 730 3.08 8.92 27.20
C ARG A 730 1.90 8.28 26.43
N PRO A 731 0.65 8.60 26.83
CA PRO A 731 -0.52 8.16 26.08
C PRO A 731 -0.54 8.80 24.69
N SER A 732 -0.67 7.97 23.65
CA SER A 732 -0.82 8.42 22.27
C SER A 732 -2.25 8.94 22.02
N SER A 733 -2.49 9.56 20.86
CA SER A 733 -3.86 9.91 20.43
C SER A 733 -4.80 8.71 20.41
N SER A 734 -4.28 7.54 20.00
CA SER A 734 -5.04 6.28 20.00
C SER A 734 -5.39 5.80 21.41
N ASP A 735 -4.53 6.04 22.40
CA ASP A 735 -4.79 5.69 23.80
C ASP A 735 -5.80 6.63 24.43
N ARG A 736 -5.70 7.93 24.13
CA ARG A 736 -6.69 8.93 24.54
C ARG A 736 -8.05 8.72 23.88
N ALA A 737 -8.08 8.21 22.65
CA ALA A 737 -9.32 7.85 21.97
C ALA A 737 -10.07 6.73 22.71
N LYS A 738 -9.39 5.81 23.39
CA LYS A 738 -10.02 4.76 24.21
C LYS A 738 -10.82 5.35 25.38
N VAL A 739 -10.38 6.49 25.91
CA VAL A 739 -11.05 7.24 27.00
C VAL A 739 -11.73 8.52 26.48
N GLN A 740 -12.05 8.60 25.18
CA GLN A 740 -12.65 9.79 24.56
C GLN A 740 -13.96 10.20 25.23
N ALA A 741 -14.73 9.25 25.77
CA ALA A 741 -15.94 9.53 26.51
C ALA A 741 -15.68 10.44 27.74
N TRP A 742 -14.54 10.28 28.42
CA TRP A 742 -14.17 11.09 29.58
C TRP A 742 -13.81 12.51 29.17
N PHE A 743 -13.03 12.66 28.09
CA PHE A 743 -12.73 13.98 27.52
C PHE A 743 -14.00 14.71 27.05
N ARG A 744 -14.95 14.01 26.42
CA ARG A 744 -16.25 14.59 26.06
C ARG A 744 -17.04 15.04 27.29
N ALA A 745 -17.06 14.23 28.35
CA ALA A 745 -17.70 14.60 29.61
C ALA A 745 -17.06 15.85 30.24
N TYR A 746 -15.73 15.91 30.29
CA TYR A 746 -14.96 17.09 30.72
C TYR A 746 -15.33 18.34 29.91
N HIS A 747 -15.27 18.26 28.57
CA HIS A 747 -15.59 19.42 27.72
C HIS A 747 -17.06 19.85 27.87
N SER A 748 -17.98 18.91 28.04
CA SER A 748 -19.40 19.23 28.29
C SER A 748 -19.59 19.97 29.62
N ALA A 749 -18.94 19.52 30.70
CA ALA A 749 -18.99 20.17 32.01
C ALA A 749 -18.38 21.58 31.94
N ARG A 750 -17.28 21.74 31.19
CA ARG A 750 -16.64 23.04 30.96
C ARG A 750 -17.53 24.00 30.18
N CYS A 751 -18.18 23.55 29.12
CA CYS A 751 -19.14 24.36 28.36
C CYS A 751 -20.31 24.81 29.25
N ALA A 752 -20.83 23.92 30.09
CA ALA A 752 -21.87 24.26 31.06
C ALA A 752 -21.40 25.28 32.11
N ALA A 753 -20.18 25.12 32.63
CA ALA A 753 -19.60 26.06 33.60
C ALA A 753 -19.42 27.47 32.99
N LYS A 754 -18.95 27.56 31.75
CA LYS A 754 -18.86 28.84 31.03
C LYS A 754 -20.22 29.49 30.81
N ALA A 755 -21.20 28.71 30.36
CA ALA A 755 -22.56 29.20 30.14
C ALA A 755 -23.17 29.79 31.43
N ALA A 756 -22.99 29.10 32.57
CA ALA A 756 -23.43 29.59 33.88
C ALA A 756 -22.72 30.88 34.31
N THR A 757 -21.44 31.02 33.98
CA THR A 757 -20.67 32.25 34.28
C THR A 757 -21.15 33.42 33.42
N THR A 758 -21.43 33.19 32.13
CA THR A 758 -21.94 34.22 31.21
C THR A 758 -23.39 34.64 31.48
N SER A 759 -24.19 33.80 32.14
CA SER A 759 -25.56 34.18 32.54
C SER A 759 -25.62 34.95 33.87
N ALA A 760 -24.54 34.95 34.64
CA ALA A 760 -24.43 35.66 35.92
C ALA A 760 -23.80 37.05 35.79
N ILE A 761 -23.20 37.36 34.63
CA ILE A 761 -22.69 38.67 34.22
C ILE A 761 -23.77 39.34 33.38
#